data_AF-A0A9X3J2E1-F1
#
_entry.id   AF-A0A9X3J2E1-F1
#
_cell.length_a   1.000
_cell.length_b   1.000
_cell.length_c   1.000
_cell.angle_alpha   90.00
_cell.angle_beta   90.00
_cell.angle_gamma   90.00
#
_symmetry.space_group_name_H-M   'P 1'
#
loop_
_entity.id
_entity.type
_entity.pdbx_description
1 polymer ?
#
loop_
_entity_poly.entity_id
_entity_poly.type
_entity_poly.pdbx_seq_one_letter_code
_entity_poly.pdbx_strand_id
1 'polypeptide(L)'
;MDVGLEFEPRPEVDRSSGQLPPWTAMTTSFGLFTIPLTDEDVEQILGGGRHRELVFRVYDSNSIIIGTQTAYVSRALFRGNQTVSLTANPSYSLSTGAPTFSVSGFVTSADGTPIGGTAIIVYKKTLRNEIQHATGTSGTDGRFMIRYPGSAGGHPDFADFTIYLKAASISASTAKFCNPPADLTVRLVQNNAPYVGKSSYNLDQTLLSGLLDNITFPQITPDDVRFMQCRTDVDRSAVTTMARAHALNAKYPTLTPDVFVAFAHAGIPLSTTSVTGLTPADITRAINQAVADNVVPSALATQVATITDTLKNARTDRIVPQINPGTTPVGSILVAAGLESQARAFALKYADHTGTAEQFWNDLRAPSSLGAAVVSKIQFALQVGAITGGHARMITLLDAKRTANVFSRAAELAQYTEANWVSFMGELVGGVAVHTPAGVPGTSAEQRSNYAAAITRMIADLYPSAHLAYRLPAGSVTSNVAAFVVQNPDFSFDRTYIKSFFQGATGLPPLTADRDALRQDLLKVQRVFNLSPRYGRTDTARALLEAGVTTAAQIQSMGLAAFRGKFSGILDADALAAVFEKADQIATASTHAWLQMSAKASAPITKVIPTPACGDPTLEQLFHNLDYCACTHCNRSSGRRRTSPT
;
A
#
# COMPACT_ATOMS: atom_id res chain seq x y z
N MET A 1 -48.33 -3.63 -4.98
CA MET A 1 -46.99 -3.28 -4.45
C MET A 1 -46.08 -3.22 -5.65
N ASP A 2 -45.31 -2.15 -5.81
CA ASP A 2 -44.43 -1.98 -6.98
C ASP A 2 -42.96 -2.13 -6.55
N VAL A 3 -42.10 -2.45 -7.51
CA VAL A 3 -40.70 -2.81 -7.26
C VAL A 3 -39.77 -1.75 -7.88
N GLY A 4 -39.07 -0.98 -7.05
CA GLY A 4 -38.06 -0.02 -7.49
C GLY A 4 -38.62 1.22 -8.20
N LEU A 5 -38.14 1.51 -9.41
CA LEU A 5 -38.44 2.72 -10.20
C LEU A 5 -39.62 2.55 -11.17
N GLU A 6 -40.13 1.34 -11.31
CA GLU A 6 -41.21 1.00 -12.23
C GLU A 6 -42.55 1.23 -11.53
N PHE A 7 -43.26 2.27 -11.94
CA PHE A 7 -44.60 2.57 -11.46
C PHE A 7 -45.61 1.94 -12.41
N GLU A 8 -46.03 0.71 -12.11
CA GLU A 8 -47.01 0.02 -12.94
C GLU A 8 -48.39 0.73 -12.90
N PRO A 9 -49.19 0.60 -13.98
CA PRO A 9 -50.59 1.01 -13.94
C PRO A 9 -51.34 0.27 -12.84
N ARG A 10 -52.43 0.87 -12.36
CA ARG A 10 -53.32 0.23 -11.40
C ARG A 10 -53.76 -1.15 -11.91
N PRO A 11 -53.56 -2.24 -11.15
CA PRO A 11 -54.10 -3.54 -11.52
C PRO A 11 -55.63 -3.54 -11.38
N GLU A 12 -56.35 -4.12 -12.35
CA GLU A 12 -57.80 -4.29 -12.27
C GLU A 12 -58.14 -5.26 -11.14
N VAL A 13 -58.93 -4.79 -10.16
CA VAL A 13 -59.39 -5.61 -9.04
C VAL A 13 -60.85 -5.99 -9.26
N ASP A 14 -61.08 -7.22 -9.73
CA ASP A 14 -62.43 -7.79 -9.77
C ASP A 14 -62.84 -8.23 -8.36
N ARG A 15 -63.64 -7.39 -7.70
CA ARG A 15 -64.13 -7.65 -6.33
C ARG A 15 -65.15 -8.79 -6.27
N SER A 16 -65.67 -9.25 -7.42
CA SER A 16 -66.69 -10.29 -7.50
C SER A 16 -66.11 -11.70 -7.58
N SER A 17 -64.89 -11.86 -8.13
CA SER A 17 -64.21 -13.16 -8.25
C SER A 17 -63.48 -13.59 -6.98
N GLY A 18 -63.27 -12.68 -6.03
CA GLY A 18 -62.52 -12.94 -4.79
C GLY A 18 -61.02 -13.15 -4.98
N GLN A 19 -60.53 -13.14 -6.24
CA GLN A 19 -59.13 -13.34 -6.57
C GLN A 19 -58.46 -11.98 -6.79
N LEU A 20 -57.55 -11.63 -5.88
CA LEU A 20 -56.77 -10.40 -5.97
C LEU A 20 -55.59 -10.57 -6.95
N PRO A 21 -55.20 -9.52 -7.70
CA PRO A 21 -53.96 -9.52 -8.46
C PRO A 21 -52.74 -9.83 -7.58
N PRO A 22 -51.65 -10.38 -8.14
CA PRO A 22 -50.41 -10.61 -7.41
C PRO A 22 -49.96 -9.36 -6.63
N TRP A 23 -49.43 -9.56 -5.42
CA TRP A 23 -48.88 -8.50 -4.58
C TRP A 23 -49.86 -7.38 -4.16
N THR A 24 -51.15 -7.70 -4.12
CA THR A 24 -52.20 -6.84 -3.59
C THR A 24 -52.88 -7.49 -2.38
N ALA A 25 -53.34 -6.68 -1.44
CA ALA A 25 -54.05 -7.13 -0.24
C ALA A 25 -55.09 -6.11 0.19
N MET A 26 -56.17 -6.59 0.82
CA MET A 26 -57.14 -5.74 1.51
C MET A 26 -56.73 -5.56 2.97
N THR A 27 -56.99 -4.39 3.53
CA THR A 27 -56.82 -4.12 4.96
C THR A 27 -58.02 -4.67 5.74
N THR A 28 -57.74 -5.21 6.92
CA THR A 28 -58.76 -5.59 7.92
C THR A 28 -59.32 -4.34 8.61
N SER A 29 -60.37 -4.52 9.42
CA SER A 29 -60.93 -3.45 10.27
C SER A 29 -59.93 -2.87 11.27
N PHE A 30 -58.83 -3.58 11.56
CA PHE A 30 -57.73 -3.12 12.42
C PHE A 30 -56.59 -2.45 11.63
N GLY A 31 -56.74 -2.26 10.32
CA GLY A 31 -55.71 -1.71 9.45
C GLY A 31 -54.56 -2.68 9.12
N LEU A 32 -54.65 -3.94 9.55
CA LEU A 32 -53.67 -4.98 9.23
C LEU A 32 -53.90 -5.51 7.81
N PHE A 33 -52.84 -5.84 7.10
CA PHE A 33 -52.89 -6.48 5.78
C PHE A 33 -51.88 -7.62 5.72
N THR A 34 -52.06 -8.55 4.77
CA THR A 34 -51.12 -9.64 4.53
C THR A 34 -51.00 -9.86 3.04
N ILE A 35 -49.78 -9.75 2.51
CA ILE A 35 -49.45 -10.10 1.14
C ILE A 35 -48.66 -11.41 1.20
N PRO A 36 -49.24 -12.55 0.79
CA PRO A 36 -48.49 -13.79 0.70
C PRO A 36 -47.48 -13.68 -0.46
N LEU A 37 -46.24 -14.07 -0.21
CA LEU A 37 -45.18 -14.11 -1.21
C LEU A 37 -44.60 -15.52 -1.24
N THR A 38 -44.46 -16.08 -2.43
CA THR A 38 -43.73 -17.33 -2.68
C THR A 38 -42.23 -17.06 -2.79
N ASP A 39 -41.40 -18.10 -2.75
CA ASP A 39 -39.95 -17.94 -2.97
C ASP A 39 -39.64 -17.36 -4.36
N GLU A 40 -40.46 -17.67 -5.37
CA GLU A 40 -40.36 -17.12 -6.72
C GLU A 40 -40.68 -15.61 -6.75
N ASP A 41 -41.74 -15.19 -6.02
CA ASP A 41 -42.07 -13.76 -5.86
C ASP A 41 -40.91 -13.01 -5.20
N VAL A 42 -40.28 -13.60 -4.19
CA VAL A 42 -39.15 -12.98 -3.48
C VAL A 42 -37.94 -12.80 -4.41
N GLU A 43 -37.62 -13.80 -5.23
CA GLU A 43 -36.55 -13.68 -6.22
C GLU A 43 -36.87 -12.63 -7.28
N GLN A 44 -38.13 -12.57 -7.75
CA GLN A 44 -38.58 -11.57 -8.70
C GLN A 44 -38.49 -10.14 -8.12
N ILE A 45 -38.92 -9.96 -6.87
CA ILE A 45 -38.88 -8.67 -6.17
C ILE A 45 -37.43 -8.21 -5.96
N LEU A 46 -36.56 -9.10 -5.47
CA LEU A 46 -35.18 -8.75 -5.17
C LEU A 46 -34.31 -8.61 -6.43
N GLY A 47 -34.66 -9.30 -7.52
CA GLY A 47 -33.90 -9.30 -8.77
C GLY A 47 -32.44 -9.73 -8.57
N GLY A 48 -32.19 -10.68 -7.67
CA GLY A 48 -30.85 -11.11 -7.27
C GLY A 48 -30.08 -10.15 -6.35
N GLY A 49 -30.66 -9.00 -5.99
CA GLY A 49 -30.09 -8.04 -5.04
C GLY A 49 -30.30 -8.44 -3.58
N ARG A 50 -29.43 -7.95 -2.67
CA ARG A 50 -29.60 -8.16 -1.22
C ARG A 50 -30.71 -7.31 -0.61
N HIS A 51 -30.92 -6.13 -1.18
CA HIS A 51 -31.92 -5.16 -0.75
C HIS A 51 -32.72 -4.64 -1.94
N ARG A 52 -33.97 -4.28 -1.70
CA ARG A 52 -34.85 -3.64 -2.68
C ARG A 52 -35.73 -2.59 -2.02
N GLU A 53 -35.97 -1.48 -2.73
CA GLU A 53 -37.04 -0.55 -2.35
C GLU A 53 -38.38 -1.05 -2.91
N LEU A 54 -39.36 -1.22 -2.04
CA LEU A 54 -40.75 -1.50 -2.39
C LEU A 54 -41.57 -0.23 -2.29
N VAL A 55 -42.51 -0.05 -3.21
CA VAL A 55 -43.47 1.04 -3.19
C VAL A 55 -44.87 0.48 -2.90
N PHE A 56 -45.48 0.96 -1.84
CA PHE A 56 -46.85 0.65 -1.45
C PHE A 56 -47.76 1.79 -1.85
N ARG A 57 -48.79 1.50 -2.64
CA ARG A 57 -49.91 2.39 -2.91
C ARG A 57 -51.11 1.93 -2.10
N VAL A 58 -51.75 2.86 -1.40
CA VAL A 58 -52.90 2.58 -0.53
C VAL A 58 -54.13 3.21 -1.16
N TYR A 59 -55.18 2.41 -1.31
CA TYR A 59 -56.44 2.81 -1.92
C TYR A 59 -57.58 2.74 -0.91
N ASP A 60 -58.57 3.61 -1.05
CA ASP A 60 -59.84 3.52 -0.31
C ASP A 60 -60.82 2.50 -0.94
N SER A 61 -62.01 2.37 -0.36
CA SER A 61 -63.07 1.48 -0.86
C SER A 61 -63.60 1.88 -2.24
N ASN A 62 -63.37 3.10 -2.71
CA ASN A 62 -63.74 3.57 -4.05
C ASN A 62 -62.57 3.42 -5.05
N SER A 63 -61.51 2.74 -4.63
CA SER A 63 -60.27 2.55 -5.41
C SER A 63 -59.52 3.83 -5.71
N ILE A 64 -59.66 4.81 -4.82
CA ILE A 64 -58.99 6.09 -4.92
C ILE A 64 -57.72 6.02 -4.08
N ILE A 65 -56.58 6.42 -4.65
CA ILE A 65 -55.33 6.46 -3.90
C ILE A 65 -55.43 7.47 -2.75
N ILE A 66 -55.03 7.05 -1.56
CA ILE A 66 -55.03 7.87 -0.33
C ILE A 66 -53.62 8.01 0.27
N GLY A 67 -52.63 7.30 -0.29
CA GLY A 67 -51.24 7.46 0.07
C GLY A 67 -50.31 6.54 -0.72
N THR A 68 -49.04 6.94 -0.77
CA THR A 68 -47.94 6.15 -1.34
C THR A 68 -46.78 6.16 -0.36
N GLN A 69 -46.08 5.04 -0.19
CA GLN A 69 -44.98 4.91 0.77
C GLN A 69 -43.93 3.96 0.26
N THR A 70 -42.66 4.16 0.62
CA THR A 70 -41.62 3.17 0.36
C THR A 70 -41.17 2.43 1.61
N ALA A 71 -40.72 1.21 1.42
CA ALA A 71 -40.00 0.43 2.43
C ALA A 71 -38.79 -0.23 1.78
N TYR A 72 -37.64 -0.19 2.45
CA TYR A 72 -36.47 -0.96 2.03
C TYR A 72 -36.57 -2.33 2.68
N VAL A 73 -36.58 -3.37 1.85
CA VAL A 73 -36.59 -4.76 2.30
C VAL A 73 -35.28 -5.44 1.96
N SER A 74 -34.91 -6.40 2.78
CA SER A 74 -33.80 -7.31 2.55
C SER A 74 -34.33 -8.72 2.37
N ARG A 75 -33.51 -9.63 1.83
CA ARG A 75 -33.91 -11.03 1.68
C ARG A 75 -34.35 -11.70 2.99
N ALA A 76 -33.71 -11.35 4.11
CA ALA A 76 -34.13 -11.85 5.42
C ALA A 76 -35.49 -11.32 5.88
N LEU A 77 -35.94 -10.17 5.39
CA LEU A 77 -37.27 -9.66 5.71
C LEU A 77 -38.38 -10.50 5.06
N PHE A 78 -38.08 -11.39 4.11
CA PHE A 78 -39.08 -12.31 3.56
C PHE A 78 -39.18 -13.65 4.33
N ARG A 79 -38.39 -13.86 5.40
CA ARG A 79 -38.50 -15.07 6.23
C ARG A 79 -39.46 -14.83 7.40
N GLY A 80 -40.72 -15.24 7.25
CA GLY A 80 -41.78 -15.15 8.26
C GLY A 80 -42.63 -13.87 8.18
N ASN A 81 -43.40 -13.57 9.24
CA ASN A 81 -44.27 -12.39 9.27
C ASN A 81 -43.48 -11.13 9.60
N GLN A 82 -43.46 -10.16 8.68
CA GLN A 82 -42.90 -8.83 8.92
C GLN A 82 -43.99 -7.77 8.87
N THR A 83 -43.82 -6.72 9.68
CA THR A 83 -44.78 -5.61 9.76
C THR A 83 -44.20 -4.38 9.06
N VAL A 84 -44.83 -3.98 7.96
CA VAL A 84 -44.59 -2.66 7.35
C VAL A 84 -45.69 -1.74 7.83
N SER A 85 -45.31 -0.65 8.51
CA SER A 85 -46.27 0.35 8.95
C SER A 85 -46.55 1.34 7.82
N LEU A 86 -47.80 1.33 7.34
CA LEU A 86 -48.28 2.25 6.32
C LEU A 86 -49.11 3.36 6.96
N THR A 87 -48.74 4.61 6.71
CA THR A 87 -49.53 5.77 7.19
C THR A 87 -50.26 6.41 6.02
N ALA A 88 -51.60 6.39 6.08
CA ALA A 88 -52.48 7.14 5.18
C ALA A 88 -53.24 8.21 5.98
N ASN A 89 -53.45 9.39 5.40
CA ASN A 89 -54.20 10.45 6.06
C ASN A 89 -55.72 10.21 5.88
N PRO A 90 -56.49 9.92 6.95
CA PRO A 90 -57.91 9.58 6.83
C PRO A 90 -58.80 10.79 6.52
N SER A 91 -58.29 12.01 6.70
CA SER A 91 -59.08 13.26 6.59
C SER A 91 -59.19 13.80 5.16
N TYR A 92 -58.82 13.01 4.14
CA TYR A 92 -58.77 13.48 2.75
C TYR A 92 -60.15 13.35 2.08
N SER A 93 -60.92 14.43 2.05
CA SER A 93 -62.24 14.46 1.38
C SER A 93 -62.13 14.71 -0.12
N LEU A 94 -62.94 14.02 -0.92
CA LEU A 94 -63.05 14.24 -2.36
C LEU A 94 -63.78 15.54 -2.68
N SER A 95 -63.30 16.28 -3.68
CA SER A 95 -64.07 17.38 -4.27
C SER A 95 -65.22 16.79 -5.08
N THR A 96 -66.46 17.14 -4.75
CA THR A 96 -67.64 16.69 -5.47
C THR A 96 -67.82 17.52 -6.76
N GLY A 97 -67.86 16.86 -7.93
CA GLY A 97 -68.34 17.49 -9.18
C GLY A 97 -67.61 17.19 -10.49
N ALA A 98 -66.41 16.58 -10.47
CA ALA A 98 -65.66 16.17 -11.68
C ALA A 98 -64.75 14.95 -11.38
N PRO A 99 -64.34 14.14 -12.39
CA PRO A 99 -63.35 13.09 -12.17
C PRO A 99 -62.08 13.72 -11.57
N THR A 100 -61.72 13.25 -10.37
CA THR A 100 -60.59 13.78 -9.63
C THR A 100 -59.39 12.86 -9.85
N PHE A 101 -58.36 13.41 -10.48
CA PHE A 101 -57.08 12.72 -10.69
C PHE A 101 -56.15 13.01 -9.53
N SER A 102 -55.15 12.16 -9.35
CA SER A 102 -54.17 12.28 -8.28
C SER A 102 -52.78 11.97 -8.80
N VAL A 103 -51.82 12.77 -8.33
CA VAL A 103 -50.40 12.45 -8.43
C VAL A 103 -49.86 12.30 -7.03
N SER A 104 -49.23 11.16 -6.76
CA SER A 104 -48.51 10.89 -5.52
C SER A 104 -47.03 10.66 -5.82
N GLY A 105 -46.18 10.75 -4.80
CA GLY A 105 -44.77 10.51 -5.05
C GLY A 105 -43.82 10.90 -3.94
N PHE A 106 -42.56 10.96 -4.33
CA PHE A 106 -41.43 11.24 -3.44
C PHE A 106 -40.60 12.39 -3.99
N VAL A 107 -40.15 13.26 -3.09
CA VAL A 107 -39.09 14.24 -3.33
C VAL A 107 -37.84 13.77 -2.61
N THR A 108 -36.78 13.45 -3.35
CA THR A 108 -35.56 12.86 -2.78
C THR A 108 -34.30 13.47 -3.39
N SER A 109 -33.18 13.32 -2.69
CA SER A 109 -31.86 13.36 -3.32
C SER A 109 -31.60 12.08 -4.13
N ALA A 110 -30.51 12.04 -4.91
CA ALA A 110 -30.19 10.90 -5.77
C ALA A 110 -29.96 9.58 -4.98
N ASP A 111 -29.49 9.69 -3.74
CA ASP A 111 -29.26 8.59 -2.79
C ASP A 111 -30.55 8.11 -2.07
N GLY A 112 -31.70 8.67 -2.43
CA GLY A 112 -32.99 8.35 -1.80
C GLY A 112 -33.22 9.00 -0.44
N THR A 113 -32.36 9.92 0.00
CA THR A 113 -32.64 10.74 1.19
C THR A 113 -33.87 11.63 0.93
N PRO A 114 -34.90 11.61 1.79
CA PRO A 114 -36.11 12.39 1.59
C PRO A 114 -35.87 13.90 1.77
N ILE A 115 -36.53 14.72 0.95
CA ILE A 115 -36.49 16.19 1.04
C ILE A 115 -37.89 16.71 1.35
N GLY A 116 -38.11 17.13 2.60
CA GLY A 116 -39.39 17.68 3.04
C GLY A 116 -39.57 19.18 2.79
N GLY A 117 -40.81 19.66 2.92
CA GLY A 117 -41.15 21.07 2.81
C GLY A 117 -41.00 21.66 1.41
N THR A 118 -40.90 20.82 0.38
CA THR A 118 -40.66 21.26 -1.00
C THR A 118 -41.99 21.54 -1.70
N ALA A 119 -42.17 22.76 -2.22
CA ALA A 119 -43.32 23.11 -3.03
C ALA A 119 -43.24 22.42 -4.41
N ILE A 120 -44.34 21.76 -4.78
CA ILE A 120 -44.47 20.99 -6.02
C ILE A 120 -45.64 21.56 -6.80
N ILE A 121 -45.41 21.84 -8.07
CA ILE A 121 -46.42 22.40 -8.97
C ILE A 121 -46.69 21.40 -10.09
N VAL A 122 -47.97 21.06 -10.28
CA VAL A 122 -48.46 20.29 -11.41
C VAL A 122 -48.84 21.26 -12.51
N TYR A 123 -48.22 21.13 -13.68
CA TYR A 123 -48.53 21.92 -14.86
C TYR A 123 -49.34 21.09 -15.86
N LYS A 124 -50.44 21.65 -16.36
CA LYS A 124 -51.18 21.11 -17.51
C LYS A 124 -50.59 21.71 -18.79
N LYS A 125 -50.18 20.83 -19.70
CA LYS A 125 -49.62 21.19 -21.00
C LYS A 125 -50.66 20.99 -22.09
N THR A 126 -50.90 22.02 -22.90
CA THR A 126 -51.59 21.90 -24.18
C THR A 126 -50.59 22.09 -25.32
N LEU A 127 -51.04 22.01 -26.58
CA LEU A 127 -50.17 22.14 -27.76
C LEU A 127 -49.25 23.36 -27.70
N ARG A 128 -49.74 24.50 -27.20
CA ARG A 128 -48.99 25.77 -27.15
C ARG A 128 -48.84 26.35 -25.75
N ASN A 129 -49.77 26.06 -24.83
CA ASN A 129 -49.81 26.71 -23.52
C ASN A 129 -49.37 25.77 -22.41
N GLU A 130 -48.96 26.36 -21.30
CA GLU A 130 -48.67 25.68 -20.05
C GLU A 130 -49.37 26.46 -18.94
N ILE A 131 -50.16 25.75 -18.14
CA ILE A 131 -50.98 26.36 -17.10
C ILE A 131 -50.69 25.63 -15.80
N GLN A 132 -50.41 26.39 -14.74
CA GLN A 132 -50.35 25.83 -13.40
C GLN A 132 -51.72 25.26 -13.03
N HIS A 133 -51.77 23.95 -12.80
CA HIS A 133 -53.00 23.20 -12.66
C HIS A 133 -53.34 22.89 -11.20
N ALA A 134 -52.32 22.51 -10.42
CA ALA A 134 -52.44 22.28 -8.97
C ALA A 134 -51.08 22.44 -8.29
N THR A 135 -51.09 22.54 -6.97
CA THR A 135 -49.89 22.64 -6.13
C THR A 135 -49.99 21.73 -4.91
N GLY A 136 -48.84 21.37 -4.36
CA GLY A 136 -48.72 20.69 -3.07
C GLY A 136 -47.35 20.89 -2.46
N THR A 137 -47.13 20.26 -1.32
CA THR A 137 -45.85 20.33 -0.60
C THR A 137 -45.47 18.94 -0.12
N SER A 138 -44.18 18.59 -0.18
CA SER A 138 -43.71 17.35 0.42
C SER A 138 -43.74 17.41 1.94
N GLY A 139 -44.16 16.31 2.57
CA GLY A 139 -44.04 16.08 4.01
C GLY A 139 -42.59 15.94 4.44
N THR A 140 -42.33 15.87 5.74
CA THR A 140 -40.97 15.72 6.30
C THR A 140 -40.24 14.46 5.85
N ASP A 141 -40.99 13.44 5.45
CA ASP A 141 -40.52 12.18 4.87
C ASP A 141 -40.40 12.24 3.33
N GLY A 142 -40.48 13.43 2.73
CA GLY A 142 -40.36 13.66 1.30
C GLY A 142 -41.58 13.22 0.48
N ARG A 143 -42.61 12.64 1.10
CA ARG A 143 -43.81 12.16 0.39
C ARG A 143 -44.74 13.31 0.05
N PHE A 144 -45.46 13.20 -1.06
CA PHE A 144 -46.50 14.16 -1.41
C PHE A 144 -47.68 13.47 -2.11
N MET A 145 -48.83 14.13 -2.05
CA MET A 145 -50.03 13.77 -2.81
C MET A 145 -50.77 15.04 -3.22
N ILE A 146 -51.04 15.18 -4.51
CA ILE A 146 -51.72 16.33 -5.12
C ILE A 146 -52.91 15.80 -5.90
N ARG A 147 -54.11 16.24 -5.53
CA ARG A 147 -55.32 15.99 -6.32
C ARG A 147 -55.60 17.17 -7.24
N TYR A 148 -56.12 16.88 -8.42
CA TYR A 148 -56.49 17.91 -9.38
C TYR A 148 -57.69 17.48 -10.22
N PRO A 149 -58.54 18.43 -10.64
CA PRO A 149 -59.67 18.13 -11.51
C PRO A 149 -59.19 17.76 -12.92
N GLY A 150 -59.93 16.91 -13.62
CA GLY A 150 -59.64 16.56 -15.00
C GLY A 150 -60.81 15.89 -15.72
N SER A 151 -60.70 15.77 -17.03
CA SER A 151 -61.59 14.97 -17.88
C SER A 151 -60.96 13.59 -18.11
N ALA A 152 -61.78 12.55 -18.03
CA ALA A 152 -61.38 11.21 -18.42
C ALA A 152 -61.30 11.11 -19.95
N GLY A 153 -60.33 10.34 -20.44
CA GLY A 153 -60.16 10.03 -21.86
C GLY A 153 -61.08 8.90 -22.32
N GLY A 154 -60.64 8.16 -23.34
CA GLY A 154 -61.37 6.99 -23.84
C GLY A 154 -61.55 5.87 -22.81
N HIS A 155 -60.80 5.92 -21.70
CA HIS A 155 -60.95 5.04 -20.55
C HIS A 155 -61.02 5.87 -19.26
N PRO A 156 -61.93 5.57 -18.30
CA PRO A 156 -62.13 6.37 -17.09
C PRO A 156 -60.90 6.48 -16.19
N ASP A 157 -59.99 5.51 -16.24
CA ASP A 157 -58.75 5.51 -15.46
C ASP A 157 -57.62 6.36 -16.05
N PHE A 158 -57.82 7.00 -17.21
CA PHE A 158 -56.81 7.83 -17.86
C PHE A 158 -57.35 9.22 -18.16
N ALA A 159 -56.52 10.23 -17.97
CA ALA A 159 -56.86 11.61 -18.33
C ALA A 159 -56.79 11.84 -19.85
N ASP A 160 -57.51 12.83 -20.36
CA ASP A 160 -57.45 13.29 -21.76
C ASP A 160 -56.48 14.47 -21.99
N PHE A 161 -55.53 14.69 -21.06
CA PHE A 161 -54.60 15.81 -21.09
C PHE A 161 -53.16 15.42 -20.73
N THR A 162 -52.21 16.32 -21.01
CA THR A 162 -50.81 16.14 -20.64
C THR A 162 -50.47 16.91 -19.37
N ILE A 163 -49.73 16.29 -18.45
CA ILE A 163 -49.19 16.96 -17.26
C ILE A 163 -47.70 16.74 -17.10
N TYR A 164 -47.08 17.57 -16.26
CA TYR A 164 -45.77 17.30 -15.68
C TYR A 164 -45.60 18.08 -14.37
N LEU A 165 -44.64 17.69 -13.55
CA LEU A 165 -44.41 18.27 -12.24
C LEU A 165 -43.08 19.01 -12.19
N LYS A 166 -43.02 20.06 -11.37
CA LYS A 166 -41.82 20.85 -11.08
C LYS A 166 -41.71 21.14 -9.59
N ALA A 167 -40.51 21.02 -9.06
CA ALA A 167 -40.11 21.49 -7.73
C ALA A 167 -38.90 22.42 -7.88
N ALA A 168 -39.17 23.72 -7.95
CA ALA A 168 -38.18 24.72 -8.31
C ALA A 168 -37.05 24.86 -7.28
N SER A 169 -37.35 24.73 -5.97
CA SER A 169 -36.34 24.89 -4.91
C SER A 169 -35.22 23.84 -4.94
N ILE A 170 -35.44 22.70 -5.61
CA ILE A 170 -34.46 21.63 -5.77
C ILE A 170 -34.11 21.36 -7.24
N SER A 171 -34.52 22.25 -8.14
CA SER A 171 -34.29 22.10 -9.59
C SER A 171 -34.72 20.73 -10.14
N ALA A 172 -35.87 20.21 -9.68
CA ALA A 172 -36.39 18.91 -10.09
C ALA A 172 -37.66 19.05 -10.95
N SER A 173 -37.81 18.20 -11.95
CA SER A 173 -38.96 18.16 -12.86
C SER A 173 -39.15 16.77 -13.46
N THR A 174 -40.39 16.36 -13.67
CA THR A 174 -40.68 15.10 -14.39
C THR A 174 -40.64 15.31 -15.90
N ALA A 175 -40.56 14.19 -16.63
CA ALA A 175 -41.01 14.16 -18.02
C ALA A 175 -42.50 14.51 -18.13
N LYS A 176 -42.96 14.77 -19.36
CA LYS A 176 -44.36 15.00 -19.67
C LYS A 176 -45.09 13.66 -19.77
N PHE A 177 -46.18 13.52 -19.03
CA PHE A 177 -47.06 12.36 -19.08
C PHE A 177 -48.26 12.70 -19.95
N CYS A 178 -48.36 12.06 -21.12
CA CYS A 178 -49.53 12.16 -21.98
C CYS A 178 -50.59 11.18 -21.50
N ASN A 179 -51.82 11.64 -21.28
CA ASN A 179 -52.93 10.84 -20.78
C ASN A 179 -52.55 10.06 -19.52
N PRO A 180 -52.11 10.75 -18.43
CA PRO A 180 -51.66 10.07 -17.22
C PRO A 180 -52.80 9.23 -16.60
N PRO A 181 -52.47 8.14 -15.89
CA PRO A 181 -53.45 7.39 -15.12
C PRO A 181 -54.05 8.23 -13.98
N ALA A 182 -55.21 7.81 -13.48
CA ALA A 182 -55.94 8.44 -12.38
C ALA A 182 -55.14 8.55 -11.07
N ASP A 183 -54.15 7.67 -10.88
CA ASP A 183 -53.32 7.50 -9.69
C ASP A 183 -51.82 7.50 -10.02
N LEU A 184 -51.38 8.46 -10.84
CA LEU A 184 -49.98 8.58 -11.26
C LEU A 184 -49.02 8.69 -10.06
N THR A 185 -48.00 7.83 -10.03
CA THR A 185 -46.91 7.89 -9.04
C THR A 185 -45.63 8.38 -9.71
N VAL A 186 -44.95 9.34 -9.09
CA VAL A 186 -43.70 9.91 -9.63
C VAL A 186 -42.63 10.09 -8.56
N ARG A 187 -41.38 10.26 -9.00
CA ARG A 187 -40.27 10.66 -8.15
C ARG A 187 -39.62 11.93 -8.71
N LEU A 188 -39.49 12.93 -7.86
CA LEU A 188 -38.75 14.17 -8.15
C LEU A 188 -37.39 14.07 -7.46
N VAL A 189 -36.34 13.94 -8.26
CA VAL A 189 -34.96 13.85 -7.77
C VAL A 189 -34.30 15.22 -7.88
N GLN A 190 -33.67 15.67 -6.80
CA GLN A 190 -32.91 16.91 -6.76
C GLN A 190 -31.96 17.03 -7.96
N ASN A 191 -31.94 18.22 -8.58
CA ASN A 191 -31.17 18.56 -9.77
C ASN A 191 -31.44 17.66 -10.99
N ASN A 192 -32.58 16.97 -11.05
CA ASN A 192 -32.89 15.96 -12.07
C ASN A 192 -31.81 14.87 -12.17
N ALA A 193 -31.10 14.58 -11.08
CA ALA A 193 -30.11 13.52 -11.07
C ALA A 193 -30.78 12.15 -11.26
N PRO A 194 -30.09 11.16 -11.84
CA PRO A 194 -30.57 9.78 -11.85
C PRO A 194 -30.80 9.30 -10.42
N TYR A 195 -31.94 8.63 -10.20
CA TYR A 195 -32.19 7.99 -8.91
C TYR A 195 -31.31 6.75 -8.78
N VAL A 196 -30.51 6.72 -7.72
CA VAL A 196 -29.62 5.60 -7.40
C VAL A 196 -30.15 4.84 -6.17
N GLY A 197 -30.79 5.55 -5.24
CA GLY A 197 -31.29 4.98 -3.99
C GLY A 197 -30.21 4.80 -2.94
N LYS A 198 -30.59 4.26 -1.78
CA LYS A 198 -29.65 4.10 -0.64
C LYS A 198 -28.55 3.10 -0.98
N SER A 199 -27.32 3.41 -0.57
CA SER A 199 -26.18 2.53 -0.77
C SER A 199 -26.29 1.25 0.06
N SER A 200 -25.67 0.16 -0.41
CA SER A 200 -25.67 -1.12 0.32
C SER A 200 -25.11 -0.98 1.74
N TYR A 201 -24.07 -0.16 1.92
CA TYR A 201 -23.51 0.17 3.23
C TYR A 201 -24.55 0.80 4.17
N ASN A 202 -25.33 1.78 3.71
CA ASN A 202 -26.33 2.44 4.55
C ASN A 202 -27.44 1.45 4.99
N LEU A 203 -27.83 0.56 4.09
CA LEU A 203 -28.83 -0.47 4.35
C LEU A 203 -28.29 -1.53 5.32
N ASP A 204 -27.07 -2.04 5.10
CA ASP A 204 -26.42 -3.00 5.97
C ASP A 204 -26.12 -2.41 7.36
N GLN A 205 -25.64 -1.17 7.43
CA GLN A 205 -25.42 -0.44 8.68
C GLN A 205 -26.72 -0.34 9.48
N THR A 206 -27.83 0.06 8.85
CA THR A 206 -29.14 0.18 9.52
C THR A 206 -29.63 -1.17 10.03
N LEU A 207 -29.56 -2.20 9.18
CA LEU A 207 -30.02 -3.55 9.50
C LEU A 207 -29.21 -4.18 10.63
N LEU A 208 -27.88 -4.13 10.55
CA LEU A 208 -27.00 -4.74 11.54
C LEU A 208 -26.98 -3.96 12.86
N SER A 209 -27.07 -2.62 12.83
CA SER A 209 -27.09 -1.82 14.05
C SER A 209 -28.29 -2.15 14.94
N GLY A 210 -29.43 -2.52 14.35
CA GLY A 210 -30.62 -2.93 15.09
C GLY A 210 -30.48 -4.26 15.84
N LEU A 211 -29.39 -5.01 15.63
CA LEU A 211 -29.09 -6.28 16.28
C LEU A 211 -27.90 -6.20 17.25
N LEU A 212 -27.32 -5.01 17.43
CA LEU A 212 -26.22 -4.80 18.35
C LEU A 212 -26.77 -4.70 19.78
N ASP A 213 -26.84 -5.84 20.47
CA ASP A 213 -27.28 -5.92 21.87
C ASP A 213 -26.27 -5.24 22.83
N ASN A 214 -26.29 -3.91 22.88
CA ASN A 214 -25.38 -3.04 23.65
C ASN A 214 -23.87 -3.16 23.34
N ILE A 215 -23.51 -3.85 22.26
CA ILE A 215 -22.14 -3.94 21.76
C ILE A 215 -21.90 -2.97 20.58
N THR A 216 -20.64 -2.74 20.25
CA THR A 216 -20.23 -1.97 19.06
C THR A 216 -19.69 -2.88 17.97
N PHE A 217 -19.69 -2.43 16.71
CA PHE A 217 -19.17 -3.21 15.58
C PHE A 217 -17.77 -3.81 15.80
N PRO A 218 -16.78 -3.11 16.40
CA PRO A 218 -15.45 -3.68 16.65
C PRO A 218 -15.44 -4.86 17.64
N GLN A 219 -16.50 -5.03 18.43
CA GLN A 219 -16.63 -6.08 19.45
C GLN A 219 -17.29 -7.37 18.94
N ILE A 220 -17.77 -7.37 17.69
CA ILE A 220 -18.40 -8.53 17.05
C ILE A 220 -17.40 -9.70 16.98
N THR A 221 -17.81 -10.85 17.53
CA THR A 221 -17.04 -12.10 17.53
C THR A 221 -17.41 -12.99 16.33
N PRO A 222 -16.65 -14.06 16.04
CA PRO A 222 -17.01 -15.03 15.00
C PRO A 222 -18.37 -15.71 15.22
N ASP A 223 -18.84 -15.79 16.46
CA ASP A 223 -20.13 -16.38 16.81
C ASP A 223 -21.27 -15.39 16.51
N ASP A 224 -21.05 -14.10 16.82
CA ASP A 224 -21.97 -13.02 16.46
C ASP A 224 -22.11 -12.89 14.95
N VAL A 225 -21.04 -13.06 14.17
CA VAL A 225 -21.11 -13.08 12.70
C VAL A 225 -22.03 -14.20 12.20
N ARG A 226 -21.98 -15.39 12.80
CA ARG A 226 -22.87 -16.50 12.43
C ARG A 226 -24.31 -16.21 12.81
N PHE A 227 -24.52 -15.63 13.99
CA PHE A 227 -25.84 -15.19 14.43
C PHE A 227 -26.44 -14.13 13.50
N MET A 228 -25.68 -13.08 13.18
CA MET A 228 -26.10 -12.01 12.28
C MET A 228 -26.43 -12.56 10.89
N GLN A 229 -25.55 -13.38 10.30
CA GLN A 229 -25.86 -14.03 9.01
C GLN A 229 -27.15 -14.85 9.08
N CYS A 230 -27.35 -15.64 10.15
CA CYS A 230 -28.57 -16.42 10.32
C CYS A 230 -29.82 -15.53 10.40
N ARG A 231 -29.72 -14.38 11.07
CA ARG A 231 -30.84 -13.47 11.31
C ARG A 231 -31.16 -12.52 10.15
N THR A 232 -30.16 -12.12 9.38
CA THR A 232 -30.25 -11.05 8.36
C THR A 232 -29.91 -11.50 6.94
N ASP A 233 -29.42 -12.73 6.76
CA ASP A 233 -28.94 -13.26 5.47
C ASP A 233 -27.80 -12.42 4.85
N VAL A 234 -27.22 -11.50 5.62
CA VAL A 234 -26.05 -10.72 5.21
C VAL A 234 -24.82 -11.62 5.25
N ASP A 235 -24.05 -11.60 4.16
CA ASP A 235 -22.84 -12.43 4.01
C ASP A 235 -21.87 -12.23 5.18
N ARG A 236 -21.24 -13.32 5.63
CA ARG A 236 -20.22 -13.25 6.70
C ARG A 236 -19.10 -12.27 6.37
N SER A 237 -18.73 -12.18 5.09
CA SER A 237 -17.72 -11.24 4.61
C SER A 237 -18.17 -9.79 4.80
N ALA A 238 -19.43 -9.46 4.52
CA ALA A 238 -19.97 -8.12 4.71
C ALA A 238 -20.04 -7.75 6.20
N VAL A 239 -20.53 -8.64 7.07
CA VAL A 239 -20.55 -8.41 8.53
C VAL A 239 -19.13 -8.22 9.07
N THR A 240 -18.19 -9.07 8.65
CA THR A 240 -16.77 -8.96 9.06
C THR A 240 -16.14 -7.67 8.55
N THR A 241 -16.49 -7.25 7.33
CA THR A 241 -16.01 -5.99 6.72
C THR A 241 -16.50 -4.80 7.53
N MET A 242 -17.78 -4.78 7.93
CA MET A 242 -18.33 -3.75 8.81
C MET A 242 -17.60 -3.70 10.15
N ALA A 243 -17.42 -4.85 10.82
CA ALA A 243 -16.67 -4.92 12.07
C ALA A 243 -15.25 -4.35 11.94
N ARG A 244 -14.53 -4.71 10.87
CA ARG A 244 -13.16 -4.23 10.59
C ARG A 244 -13.11 -2.76 10.19
N ALA A 245 -14.08 -2.29 9.40
CA ALA A 245 -14.19 -0.90 8.99
C ALA A 245 -14.37 0.01 10.21
N HIS A 246 -15.25 -0.36 11.14
CA HIS A 246 -15.43 0.36 12.40
C HIS A 246 -14.20 0.29 13.31
N ALA A 247 -13.50 -0.86 13.34
CA ALA A 247 -12.24 -0.97 14.09
C ALA A 247 -11.13 -0.05 13.53
N LEU A 248 -11.07 0.14 12.21
CA LEU A 248 -10.16 1.09 11.57
C LEU A 248 -10.58 2.55 11.78
N ASN A 249 -11.89 2.83 11.77
CA ASN A 249 -12.42 4.16 12.14
C ASN A 249 -12.01 4.55 13.56
N ALA A 250 -12.05 3.62 14.52
CA ALA A 250 -11.57 3.89 15.89
C ALA A 250 -10.07 4.31 15.93
N LYS A 251 -9.27 3.84 14.96
CA LYS A 251 -7.86 4.23 14.81
C LYS A 251 -7.68 5.52 14.02
N TYR A 252 -8.59 5.82 13.10
CA TYR A 252 -8.60 6.98 12.22
C TYR A 252 -9.93 7.71 12.32
N PRO A 253 -10.21 8.41 13.44
CA PRO A 253 -11.54 8.93 13.76
C PRO A 253 -12.02 10.02 12.79
N THR A 254 -11.13 10.60 11.99
CA THR A 254 -11.47 11.56 10.93
C THR A 254 -12.04 10.90 9.67
N LEU A 255 -11.92 9.57 9.53
CA LEU A 255 -12.44 8.80 8.39
C LEU A 255 -13.66 8.00 8.81
N THR A 256 -14.74 8.05 8.05
CA THR A 256 -15.96 7.27 8.32
C THR A 256 -15.81 5.80 7.91
N PRO A 257 -16.58 4.85 8.51
CA PRO A 257 -16.45 3.42 8.20
C PRO A 257 -16.69 3.05 6.73
N ASP A 258 -17.55 3.78 6.02
CA ASP A 258 -17.81 3.61 4.58
C ASP A 258 -16.54 3.76 3.71
N VAL A 259 -15.57 4.59 4.12
CA VAL A 259 -14.24 4.66 3.49
C VAL A 259 -13.59 3.27 3.42
N PHE A 260 -13.60 2.55 4.54
CA PHE A 260 -12.97 1.24 4.62
C PHE A 260 -13.81 0.16 3.94
N VAL A 261 -15.13 0.30 3.92
CA VAL A 261 -16.00 -0.59 3.12
C VAL A 261 -15.71 -0.44 1.63
N ALA A 262 -15.51 0.80 1.14
CA ALA A 262 -15.09 1.04 -0.24
C ALA A 262 -13.73 0.38 -0.56
N PHE A 263 -12.78 0.40 0.36
CA PHE A 263 -11.49 -0.29 0.19
C PHE A 263 -11.67 -1.80 0.12
N ALA A 264 -12.48 -2.38 1.00
CA ALA A 264 -12.78 -3.81 0.97
C ALA A 264 -13.47 -4.22 -0.34
N HIS A 265 -14.39 -3.40 -0.85
CA HIS A 265 -15.04 -3.61 -2.16
C HIS A 265 -14.03 -3.65 -3.30
N ALA A 266 -12.98 -2.82 -3.24
CA ALA A 266 -11.88 -2.82 -4.19
C ALA A 266 -10.86 -3.97 -3.97
N GLY A 267 -11.13 -4.92 -3.06
CA GLY A 267 -10.26 -6.05 -2.74
C GLY A 267 -9.07 -5.69 -1.84
N ILE A 268 -9.05 -4.51 -1.23
CA ILE A 268 -7.95 -4.07 -0.36
C ILE A 268 -8.15 -4.69 1.04
N PRO A 269 -7.16 -5.42 1.59
CA PRO A 269 -7.25 -5.95 2.94
C PRO A 269 -7.38 -4.84 3.99
N LEU A 270 -8.31 -4.99 4.94
CA LEU A 270 -8.55 -4.03 6.02
C LEU A 270 -7.56 -4.19 7.19
N SER A 271 -6.27 -4.11 6.88
CA SER A 271 -5.20 -4.04 7.88
C SER A 271 -4.63 -2.62 7.94
N THR A 272 -4.09 -2.21 9.10
CA THR A 272 -3.44 -0.88 9.22
C THR A 272 -2.36 -0.69 8.16
N THR A 273 -1.53 -1.71 7.91
CA THR A 273 -0.42 -1.63 6.94
C THR A 273 -0.92 -1.49 5.50
N SER A 274 -1.94 -2.26 5.13
CA SER A 274 -2.56 -2.17 3.80
C SER A 274 -3.17 -0.79 3.57
N VAL A 275 -4.00 -0.28 4.50
CA VAL A 275 -4.70 1.00 4.29
C VAL A 275 -3.75 2.20 4.32
N THR A 276 -2.74 2.22 5.20
CA THR A 276 -1.76 3.31 5.18
C THR A 276 -0.81 3.22 3.99
N GLY A 277 -0.69 2.06 3.34
CA GLY A 277 0.16 1.82 2.17
C GLY A 277 -0.47 2.22 0.83
N LEU A 278 -1.75 2.61 0.80
CA LEU A 278 -2.46 2.94 -0.44
C LEU A 278 -1.92 4.20 -1.11
N THR A 279 -1.79 4.16 -2.44
CA THR A 279 -1.46 5.36 -3.22
C THR A 279 -2.69 6.25 -3.41
N PRO A 280 -2.53 7.56 -3.73
CA PRO A 280 -3.67 8.42 -4.08
C PRO A 280 -4.53 7.86 -5.22
N ALA A 281 -3.89 7.19 -6.18
CA ALA A 281 -4.58 6.52 -7.29
C ALA A 281 -5.42 5.32 -6.81
N ASP A 282 -4.90 4.51 -5.89
CA ASP A 282 -5.65 3.39 -5.30
C ASP A 282 -6.87 3.86 -4.51
N ILE A 283 -6.71 4.91 -3.70
CA ILE A 283 -7.81 5.51 -2.93
C ILE A 283 -8.88 6.04 -3.88
N THR A 284 -8.50 6.86 -4.85
CA THR A 284 -9.43 7.44 -5.83
C THR A 284 -10.20 6.36 -6.59
N ARG A 285 -9.50 5.33 -7.07
CA ARG A 285 -10.10 4.19 -7.78
C ARG A 285 -11.07 3.43 -6.88
N ALA A 286 -10.67 3.09 -5.66
CA ALA A 286 -11.51 2.32 -4.73
C ALA A 286 -12.80 3.06 -4.35
N ILE A 287 -12.70 4.34 -4.01
CA ILE A 287 -13.87 5.16 -3.67
C ILE A 287 -14.79 5.33 -4.88
N ASN A 288 -14.25 5.70 -6.04
CA ASN A 288 -15.08 5.94 -7.23
C ASN A 288 -15.78 4.67 -7.70
N GLN A 289 -15.12 3.51 -7.66
CA GLN A 289 -15.75 2.23 -7.98
C GLN A 289 -16.88 1.90 -7.01
N ALA A 290 -16.64 2.04 -5.70
CA ALA A 290 -17.66 1.76 -4.70
C ALA A 290 -18.87 2.72 -4.78
N VAL A 291 -18.65 3.97 -5.18
CA VAL A 291 -19.73 4.94 -5.44
C VAL A 291 -20.49 4.58 -6.72
N ALA A 292 -19.80 4.22 -7.80
CA ALA A 292 -20.43 3.82 -9.06
C ALA A 292 -21.31 2.57 -8.91
N ASP A 293 -20.85 1.62 -8.09
CA ASP A 293 -21.58 0.39 -7.77
C ASP A 293 -22.65 0.58 -6.69
N ASN A 294 -22.87 1.82 -6.21
CA ASN A 294 -23.76 2.16 -5.09
C ASN A 294 -23.51 1.33 -3.81
N VAL A 295 -22.26 0.94 -3.59
CA VAL A 295 -21.85 0.22 -2.38
C VAL A 295 -21.78 1.18 -1.19
N VAL A 296 -21.26 2.39 -1.42
CA VAL A 296 -21.11 3.47 -0.43
C VAL A 296 -21.80 4.76 -0.90
N PRO A 297 -22.10 5.72 0.00
CA PRO A 297 -22.76 6.96 -0.37
C PRO A 297 -21.97 7.79 -1.38
N SER A 298 -22.66 8.44 -2.32
CA SER A 298 -22.03 9.28 -3.35
C SER A 298 -21.31 10.51 -2.80
N ALA A 299 -21.70 10.98 -1.61
CA ALA A 299 -21.03 12.06 -0.89
C ALA A 299 -19.57 11.74 -0.54
N LEU A 300 -19.17 10.47 -0.56
CA LEU A 300 -17.79 10.07 -0.28
C LEU A 300 -16.80 10.49 -1.37
N ALA A 301 -17.27 10.62 -2.63
CA ALA A 301 -16.43 11.00 -3.75
C ALA A 301 -15.79 12.40 -3.58
N THR A 302 -16.45 13.31 -2.86
CA THR A 302 -15.91 14.66 -2.59
C THR A 302 -14.85 14.67 -1.49
N GLN A 303 -14.70 13.57 -0.74
CA GLN A 303 -13.78 13.47 0.41
C GLN A 303 -12.45 12.80 0.05
N VAL A 304 -12.25 12.37 -1.20
CA VAL A 304 -11.04 11.64 -1.64
C VAL A 304 -9.74 12.35 -1.27
N ALA A 305 -9.69 13.68 -1.40
CA ALA A 305 -8.53 14.47 -1.01
C ALA A 305 -8.25 14.37 0.51
N THR A 306 -9.26 14.59 1.35
CA THR A 306 -9.16 14.49 2.81
C THR A 306 -8.78 13.08 3.27
N ILE A 307 -9.35 12.04 2.63
CA ILE A 307 -9.01 10.65 2.89
C ILE A 307 -7.53 10.38 2.57
N THR A 308 -7.08 10.87 1.41
CA THR A 308 -5.69 10.73 0.95
C THR A 308 -4.72 11.39 1.94
N ASP A 309 -4.99 12.63 2.36
CA ASP A 309 -4.14 13.36 3.30
C ASP A 309 -4.11 12.68 4.68
N THR A 310 -5.24 12.19 5.16
CA THR A 310 -5.31 11.46 6.44
C THR A 310 -4.46 10.21 6.41
N LEU A 311 -4.59 9.38 5.36
CA LEU A 311 -3.82 8.14 5.25
C LEU A 311 -2.33 8.38 5.00
N LYS A 312 -1.98 9.45 4.30
CA LYS A 312 -0.59 9.91 4.13
C LYS A 312 0.03 10.32 5.47
N ASN A 313 -0.69 11.10 6.27
CA ASN A 313 -0.24 11.48 7.61
C ASN A 313 -0.11 10.27 8.52
N ALA A 314 -1.07 9.34 8.48
CA ALA A 314 -1.01 8.09 9.22
C ALA A 314 0.20 7.22 8.80
N ARG A 315 0.52 7.14 7.51
CA ARG A 315 1.75 6.48 7.02
C ARG A 315 2.99 7.13 7.62
N THR A 316 3.05 8.46 7.59
CA THR A 316 4.18 9.24 8.11
C THR A 316 4.34 9.04 9.61
N ASP A 317 3.25 9.06 10.37
CA ASP A 317 3.26 8.87 11.83
C ASP A 317 3.77 7.49 12.24
N ARG A 318 3.63 6.46 11.40
CA ARG A 318 4.23 5.15 11.66
C ARG A 318 5.75 5.13 11.53
N ILE A 319 6.32 6.07 10.78
CA ILE A 319 7.75 6.20 10.54
C ILE A 319 8.36 7.15 11.56
N VAL A 320 7.78 8.34 11.70
CA VAL A 320 8.11 9.35 12.71
C VAL A 320 6.82 10.05 13.15
N PRO A 321 6.31 9.74 14.35
CA PRO A 321 5.13 10.39 14.92
C PRO A 321 5.32 11.90 15.03
N GLN A 322 4.23 12.65 14.83
CA GLN A 322 4.25 14.10 15.02
C GLN A 322 4.56 14.51 16.47
N ILE A 323 4.01 13.77 17.42
CA ILE A 323 4.21 13.97 18.86
C ILE A 323 5.11 12.83 19.34
N ASN A 324 6.18 13.16 20.06
CA ASN A 324 7.19 12.20 20.54
C ASN A 324 7.82 11.40 19.39
N PRO A 325 8.55 12.06 18.47
CA PRO A 325 9.15 11.42 17.30
C PRO A 325 10.06 10.23 17.67
N GLY A 326 10.68 10.26 18.85
CA GLY A 326 11.58 9.22 19.35
C GLY A 326 10.93 7.88 19.75
N THR A 327 9.62 7.69 19.58
CA THR A 327 8.92 6.45 19.96
C THR A 327 9.02 5.34 18.90
N THR A 328 9.50 5.66 17.71
CA THR A 328 9.75 4.69 16.62
C THR A 328 11.24 4.43 16.45
N PRO A 329 11.66 3.28 15.89
CA PRO A 329 13.09 3.00 15.68
C PRO A 329 13.80 4.04 14.79
N VAL A 330 13.14 4.50 13.72
CA VAL A 330 13.72 5.53 12.85
C VAL A 330 13.74 6.88 13.56
N GLY A 331 12.63 7.28 14.17
CA GLY A 331 12.55 8.54 14.89
C GLY A 331 13.49 8.62 16.09
N SER A 332 13.71 7.52 16.83
CA SER A 332 14.65 7.47 17.95
C SER A 332 16.09 7.68 17.50
N ILE A 333 16.48 7.11 16.35
CA ILE A 333 17.80 7.33 15.75
C ILE A 333 17.99 8.80 15.37
N LEU A 334 16.98 9.41 14.72
CA LEU A 334 17.05 10.81 14.30
C LEU A 334 17.09 11.77 15.50
N VAL A 335 16.25 11.53 16.52
CA VAL A 335 16.25 12.29 17.77
C VAL A 335 17.59 12.16 18.49
N ALA A 336 18.17 10.95 18.57
CA ALA A 336 19.47 10.72 19.19
C ALA A 336 20.63 11.47 18.49
N ALA A 337 20.50 11.72 17.19
CA ALA A 337 21.41 12.55 16.40
C ALA A 337 21.06 14.05 16.44
N GLY A 338 20.13 14.49 17.28
CA GLY A 338 19.71 15.89 17.40
C GLY A 338 18.96 16.41 16.16
N LEU A 339 18.27 15.54 15.43
CA LEU A 339 17.51 15.87 14.21
C LEU A 339 15.99 15.88 14.45
N GLU A 340 15.57 16.18 15.68
CA GLU A 340 14.16 16.11 16.07
C GLU A 340 13.25 16.97 15.19
N SER A 341 13.65 18.21 14.90
CA SER A 341 12.86 19.13 14.07
C SER A 341 12.81 18.75 12.60
N GLN A 342 13.78 17.96 12.10
CA GLN A 342 13.84 17.50 10.70
C GLN A 342 13.25 16.09 10.52
N ALA A 343 13.05 15.33 11.60
CA ALA A 343 12.67 13.93 11.54
C ALA A 343 11.35 13.71 10.80
N ARG A 344 10.34 14.55 11.06
CA ARG A 344 9.04 14.47 10.36
C ARG A 344 9.14 14.83 8.88
N ALA A 345 9.92 15.85 8.53
CA ALA A 345 10.13 16.24 7.14
C ALA A 345 10.85 15.13 6.34
N PHE A 346 11.84 14.47 6.95
CA PHE A 346 12.46 13.27 6.40
C PHE A 346 11.43 12.14 6.19
N ALA A 347 10.61 11.84 7.20
CA ALA A 347 9.60 10.79 7.13
C ALA A 347 8.56 11.06 6.02
N LEU A 348 8.10 12.30 5.86
CA LEU A 348 7.19 12.70 4.79
C LEU A 348 7.79 12.41 3.40
N LYS A 349 9.03 12.86 3.18
CA LYS A 349 9.73 12.62 1.91
C LYS A 349 9.98 11.14 1.66
N TYR A 350 10.34 10.39 2.70
CA TYR A 350 10.56 8.95 2.59
C TYR A 350 9.27 8.19 2.30
N ALA A 351 8.15 8.59 2.92
CA ALA A 351 6.83 7.99 2.74
C ALA A 351 6.23 8.23 1.33
N ASP A 352 6.59 9.36 0.70
CA ASP A 352 6.16 9.77 -0.64
C ASP A 352 7.09 9.27 -1.76
N HIS A 353 8.28 8.79 -1.43
CA HIS A 353 9.31 8.46 -2.43
C HIS A 353 8.92 7.24 -3.27
N THR A 354 8.99 7.39 -4.59
CA THR A 354 8.73 6.33 -5.58
C THR A 354 9.89 6.30 -6.58
N GLY A 355 11.01 5.70 -6.20
CA GLY A 355 12.21 5.66 -7.04
C GLY A 355 13.37 4.93 -6.37
N THR A 356 14.58 5.07 -6.93
CA THR A 356 15.77 4.46 -6.35
C THR A 356 16.22 5.20 -5.09
N ALA A 357 16.99 4.53 -4.23
CA ALA A 357 17.57 5.16 -3.04
C ALA A 357 18.51 6.32 -3.40
N GLU A 358 19.20 6.25 -4.55
CA GLU A 358 20.08 7.32 -5.03
C GLU A 358 19.30 8.59 -5.34
N GLN A 359 18.18 8.46 -6.07
CA GLN A 359 17.28 9.57 -6.37
C GLN A 359 16.75 10.21 -5.07
N PHE A 360 16.29 9.40 -4.13
CA PHE A 360 15.83 9.86 -2.83
C PHE A 360 16.86 10.74 -2.11
N TRP A 361 18.10 10.26 -2.01
CA TRP A 361 19.15 11.00 -1.32
C TRP A 361 19.56 12.26 -2.07
N ASN A 362 19.54 12.25 -3.40
CA ASN A 362 19.82 13.45 -4.20
C ASN A 362 18.74 14.51 -4.02
N ASP A 363 17.46 14.12 -4.05
CA ASP A 363 16.33 15.04 -3.88
C ASP A 363 16.31 15.68 -2.48
N LEU A 364 16.67 14.92 -1.44
CA LEU A 364 16.76 15.45 -0.09
C LEU A 364 17.86 16.51 0.08
N ARG A 365 18.95 16.43 -0.70
CA ARG A 365 20.09 17.37 -0.61
C ARG A 365 19.77 18.75 -1.19
N ALA A 366 18.71 18.88 -1.98
CA ALA A 366 18.27 20.16 -2.51
C ALA A 366 18.01 21.16 -1.36
N PRO A 367 18.42 22.45 -1.50
CA PRO A 367 18.17 23.47 -0.47
C PRO A 367 16.69 23.69 -0.17
N SER A 368 15.80 23.44 -1.14
CA SER A 368 14.35 23.48 -0.99
C SER A 368 13.76 22.29 -0.21
N SER A 369 14.61 21.33 0.19
CA SER A 369 14.24 20.14 0.95
C SER A 369 14.91 20.18 2.33
N LEU A 370 15.84 19.27 2.64
CA LEU A 370 16.56 19.25 3.93
C LEU A 370 17.96 19.87 3.84
N GLY A 371 18.54 19.94 2.64
CA GLY A 371 19.88 20.44 2.41
C GLY A 371 21.00 19.43 2.71
N ALA A 372 22.14 19.59 2.05
CA ALA A 372 23.22 18.60 2.06
C ALA A 372 23.80 18.29 3.45
N ALA A 373 23.93 19.29 4.33
CA ALA A 373 24.49 19.09 5.68
C ALA A 373 23.59 18.21 6.55
N VAL A 374 22.29 18.49 6.57
CA VAL A 374 21.28 17.70 7.30
C VAL A 374 21.22 16.28 6.75
N VAL A 375 21.23 16.12 5.42
CA VAL A 375 21.21 14.79 4.79
C VAL A 375 22.46 13.99 5.16
N SER A 376 23.65 14.59 5.15
CA SER A 376 24.87 13.90 5.60
C SER A 376 24.79 13.46 7.07
N LYS A 377 24.11 14.25 7.90
CA LYS A 377 23.86 13.89 9.30
C LYS A 377 22.86 12.73 9.41
N ILE A 378 21.75 12.77 8.68
CA ILE A 378 20.75 11.69 8.62
C ILE A 378 21.39 10.37 8.15
N GLN A 379 22.14 10.40 7.04
CA GLN A 379 22.79 9.21 6.48
C GLN A 379 23.73 8.57 7.49
N PHE A 380 24.54 9.38 8.16
CA PHE A 380 25.39 8.90 9.23
C PHE A 380 24.60 8.34 10.42
N ALA A 381 23.58 9.05 10.89
CA ALA A 381 22.73 8.61 12.00
C ALA A 381 22.09 7.24 11.72
N LEU A 382 21.57 7.02 10.50
CA LEU A 382 21.00 5.73 10.10
C LEU A 382 22.07 4.62 10.03
N GLN A 383 23.27 4.92 9.53
CA GLN A 383 24.38 3.98 9.49
C GLN A 383 24.83 3.56 10.89
N VAL A 384 25.06 4.52 11.79
CA VAL A 384 25.45 4.20 13.18
C VAL A 384 24.29 3.61 13.98
N GLY A 385 23.05 3.98 13.65
CA GLY A 385 21.85 3.35 14.19
C GLY A 385 21.80 1.86 13.86
N ALA A 386 22.10 1.47 12.62
CA ALA A 386 22.22 0.06 12.24
C ALA A 386 23.37 -0.65 12.98
N ILE A 387 24.54 -0.01 13.08
CA ILE A 387 25.72 -0.56 13.78
C ILE A 387 25.46 -0.81 15.26
N THR A 388 24.77 0.12 15.92
CA THR A 388 24.59 0.14 17.39
C THR A 388 23.28 -0.50 17.83
N GLY A 389 22.46 -1.02 16.91
CA GLY A 389 21.14 -1.56 17.20
C GLY A 389 20.14 -0.50 17.67
N GLY A 390 20.30 0.75 17.22
CA GLY A 390 19.43 1.88 17.58
C GLY A 390 19.67 2.44 18.98
N HIS A 391 20.78 2.10 19.64
CA HIS A 391 21.05 2.57 21.00
C HIS A 391 21.35 4.07 21.03
N ALA A 392 20.36 4.86 21.43
CA ALA A 392 20.37 6.32 21.37
C ALA A 392 21.65 6.96 21.94
N ARG A 393 22.12 6.54 23.12
CA ARG A 393 23.29 7.17 23.74
C ARG A 393 24.60 6.90 22.99
N MET A 394 24.76 5.72 22.40
CA MET A 394 25.92 5.43 21.55
C MET A 394 25.86 6.24 20.26
N ILE A 395 24.66 6.38 19.66
CA ILE A 395 24.47 7.24 18.48
C ILE A 395 24.87 8.68 18.80
N THR A 396 24.39 9.24 19.92
CA THR A 396 24.76 10.60 20.36
C THR A 396 26.26 10.74 20.63
N LEU A 397 26.90 9.73 21.25
CA LEU A 397 28.36 9.73 21.46
C LEU A 397 29.12 9.78 20.12
N LEU A 398 28.72 8.94 19.17
CA LEU A 398 29.37 8.86 17.86
C LEU A 398 29.13 10.12 17.02
N ASP A 399 27.96 10.73 17.11
CA ASP A 399 27.67 12.03 16.50
C ASP A 399 28.58 13.13 17.08
N ALA A 400 28.71 13.19 18.41
CA ALA A 400 29.59 14.15 19.09
C ALA A 400 31.07 13.96 18.69
N LYS A 401 31.56 12.71 18.65
CA LYS A 401 32.93 12.41 18.19
C LYS A 401 33.15 12.79 16.73
N ARG A 402 32.15 12.57 15.87
CA ARG A 402 32.20 13.00 14.45
C ARG A 402 32.25 14.52 14.33
N THR A 403 31.43 15.25 15.08
CA THR A 403 31.46 16.73 15.11
C THR A 403 32.80 17.26 15.63
N ALA A 404 33.43 16.54 16.57
CA ALA A 404 34.78 16.85 17.05
C ALA A 404 35.92 16.41 16.09
N ASN A 405 35.59 15.96 14.87
CA ASN A 405 36.54 15.48 13.86
C ASN A 405 37.43 14.30 14.32
N VAL A 406 36.96 13.47 15.26
CA VAL A 406 37.66 12.23 15.65
C VAL A 406 37.67 11.21 14.50
N PHE A 407 36.61 11.22 13.70
CA PHE A 407 36.48 10.49 12.44
C PHE A 407 35.41 11.19 11.59
N SER A 408 35.38 10.95 10.28
CA SER A 408 34.45 11.64 9.37
C SER A 408 33.31 10.76 8.86
N ARG A 409 33.58 9.47 8.63
CA ARG A 409 32.67 8.50 7.99
C ARG A 409 32.40 7.31 8.90
N ALA A 410 31.22 6.70 8.77
CA ALA A 410 30.87 5.49 9.52
C ALA A 410 31.82 4.30 9.24
N ALA A 411 32.39 4.22 8.03
CA ALA A 411 33.38 3.19 7.69
C ALA A 411 34.66 3.27 8.54
N GLU A 412 35.02 4.45 9.08
CA GLU A 412 36.19 4.62 9.95
C GLU A 412 35.96 4.00 11.33
N LEU A 413 34.71 3.72 11.73
CA LEU A 413 34.41 3.00 12.97
C LEU A 413 35.03 1.59 13.00
N ALA A 414 35.36 1.07 11.81
CA ALA A 414 36.16 -0.14 11.66
C ALA A 414 37.53 -0.08 12.33
N GLN A 415 38.10 1.10 12.59
CA GLN A 415 39.39 1.20 13.28
C GLN A 415 39.32 0.76 14.75
N TYR A 416 38.13 0.74 15.35
CA TYR A 416 37.94 0.43 16.76
C TYR A 416 37.83 -1.08 17.00
N THR A 417 38.54 -1.55 18.01
CA THR A 417 38.50 -2.93 18.53
C THR A 417 37.37 -3.10 19.53
N GLU A 418 37.06 -4.35 19.89
CA GLU A 418 36.07 -4.64 20.95
C GLU A 418 36.41 -3.91 22.25
N ALA A 419 37.69 -3.86 22.64
CA ALA A 419 38.13 -3.14 23.82
C ALA A 419 37.85 -1.62 23.73
N ASN A 420 38.00 -1.02 22.55
CA ASN A 420 37.64 0.39 22.36
C ASN A 420 36.13 0.61 22.52
N TRP A 421 35.31 -0.29 21.98
CA TRP A 421 33.86 -0.23 22.14
C TRP A 421 33.41 -0.40 23.59
N VAL A 422 34.07 -1.28 24.35
CA VAL A 422 33.86 -1.38 25.81
C VAL A 422 34.26 -0.08 26.51
N SER A 423 35.36 0.56 26.13
CA SER A 423 35.75 1.85 26.70
C SER A 423 34.76 2.98 26.39
N PHE A 424 34.12 2.96 25.21
CA PHE A 424 33.06 3.91 24.89
C PHE A 424 31.85 3.75 25.83
N MET A 425 31.61 2.53 26.35
CA MET A 425 30.61 2.26 27.38
C MET A 425 31.10 2.74 28.75
N GLY A 426 30.89 4.02 29.03
CA GLY A 426 31.36 4.70 30.24
C GLY A 426 31.64 6.17 30.00
N GLU A 427 31.88 6.55 28.73
CA GLU A 427 31.97 7.95 28.34
C GLU A 427 30.65 8.67 28.62
N LEU A 428 30.75 9.93 29.06
CA LEU A 428 29.60 10.74 29.43
C LEU A 428 29.06 11.47 28.20
N VAL A 429 27.75 11.34 27.97
CA VAL A 429 27.01 12.11 26.99
C VAL A 429 25.86 12.81 27.71
N GLY A 430 25.91 14.15 27.75
CA GLY A 430 24.94 14.95 28.51
C GLY A 430 24.94 14.62 30.01
N GLY A 431 26.13 14.38 30.59
CA GLY A 431 26.29 14.09 32.02
C GLY A 431 25.95 12.65 32.46
N VAL A 432 25.55 11.78 31.53
CA VAL A 432 25.21 10.39 31.83
C VAL A 432 26.06 9.45 30.99
N ALA A 433 26.58 8.38 31.61
CA ALA A 433 27.40 7.40 30.94
C ALA A 433 26.63 6.64 29.86
N VAL A 434 27.31 6.33 28.75
CA VAL A 434 26.84 5.34 27.79
C VAL A 434 26.82 3.97 28.46
N HIS A 435 25.65 3.36 28.52
CA HIS A 435 25.41 2.06 29.12
C HIS A 435 25.05 1.04 28.04
N THR A 436 24.95 -0.23 28.44
CA THR A 436 24.52 -1.31 27.56
C THR A 436 23.01 -1.24 27.32
N PRO A 437 22.52 -1.56 26.10
CA PRO A 437 21.09 -1.66 25.84
C PRO A 437 20.40 -2.70 26.74
N ALA A 438 19.13 -2.45 27.08
CA ALA A 438 18.31 -3.45 27.76
C ALA A 438 18.15 -4.70 26.87
N GLY A 439 18.17 -5.89 27.48
CA GLY A 439 18.00 -7.16 26.76
C GLY A 439 19.30 -7.82 26.28
N VAL A 440 20.47 -7.17 26.45
CA VAL A 440 21.75 -7.87 26.26
C VAL A 440 21.94 -8.89 27.38
N PRO A 441 22.20 -10.18 27.09
CA PRO A 441 22.34 -11.22 28.11
C PRO A 441 23.68 -11.13 28.85
N GLY A 442 23.70 -11.67 30.08
CA GLY A 442 24.88 -11.78 30.94
C GLY A 442 24.87 -10.82 32.13
N THR A 443 25.90 -10.91 32.97
CA THR A 443 26.23 -9.94 34.02
C THR A 443 26.60 -8.58 33.42
N SER A 444 26.68 -7.52 34.23
CA SER A 444 27.00 -6.17 33.71
C SER A 444 28.33 -6.08 32.94
N ALA A 445 29.34 -6.86 33.32
CA ALA A 445 30.61 -6.93 32.59
C ALA A 445 30.46 -7.71 31.27
N GLU A 446 29.80 -8.87 31.31
CA GLU A 446 29.51 -9.69 30.13
C GLU A 446 28.62 -8.94 29.13
N GLN A 447 27.63 -8.18 29.60
CA GLN A 447 26.78 -7.35 28.75
C GLN A 447 27.58 -6.35 27.93
N ARG A 448 28.62 -5.73 28.52
CA ARG A 448 29.49 -4.78 27.81
C ARG A 448 30.28 -5.49 26.71
N SER A 449 30.91 -6.62 27.02
CA SER A 449 31.64 -7.41 26.02
C SER A 449 30.71 -7.93 24.92
N ASN A 450 29.56 -8.50 25.29
CA ASN A 450 28.57 -9.01 24.34
C ASN A 450 28.08 -7.91 23.38
N TYR A 451 27.80 -6.72 23.89
CA TYR A 451 27.37 -5.60 23.05
C TYR A 451 28.52 -5.07 22.16
N ALA A 452 29.74 -4.97 22.69
CA ALA A 452 30.93 -4.55 21.93
C ALA A 452 31.26 -5.52 20.79
N ALA A 453 31.16 -6.83 21.07
CA ALA A 453 31.33 -7.90 20.10
C ALA A 453 30.25 -7.82 19.01
N ALA A 454 28.98 -7.56 19.38
CA ALA A 454 27.90 -7.37 18.43
C ALA A 454 28.12 -6.16 17.50
N ILE A 455 28.56 -5.02 18.04
CA ILE A 455 28.93 -3.84 17.24
C ILE A 455 30.06 -4.18 16.27
N THR A 456 31.11 -4.83 16.75
CA THR A 456 32.29 -5.18 15.92
C THR A 456 31.90 -6.10 14.77
N ARG A 457 31.05 -7.11 15.03
CA ARG A 457 30.51 -7.99 13.98
C ARG A 457 29.66 -7.23 12.97
N MET A 458 28.78 -6.35 13.43
CA MET A 458 27.94 -5.52 12.55
C MET A 458 28.78 -4.60 11.66
N ILE A 459 29.87 -4.04 12.18
CA ILE A 459 30.81 -3.24 11.37
C ILE A 459 31.52 -4.12 10.34
N ALA A 460 31.96 -5.32 10.71
CA ALA A 460 32.59 -6.26 9.78
C ALA A 460 31.64 -6.68 8.64
N ASP A 461 30.34 -6.80 8.93
CA ASP A 461 29.31 -7.12 7.93
C ASP A 461 28.97 -5.93 7.02
N LEU A 462 28.82 -4.73 7.58
CA LEU A 462 28.44 -3.52 6.82
C LEU A 462 29.62 -2.90 6.06
N TYR A 463 30.83 -2.98 6.61
CA TYR A 463 32.05 -2.37 6.06
C TYR A 463 33.22 -3.36 6.00
N PRO A 464 33.06 -4.52 5.31
CA PRO A 464 34.06 -5.60 5.36
C PRO A 464 35.42 -5.18 4.82
N SER A 465 35.46 -4.32 3.79
CA SER A 465 36.72 -3.83 3.23
C SER A 465 37.45 -2.88 4.18
N ALA A 466 36.74 -1.97 4.85
CA ALA A 466 37.34 -1.09 5.85
C ALA A 466 37.78 -1.89 7.09
N HIS A 467 36.95 -2.84 7.55
CA HIS A 467 37.25 -3.70 8.69
C HIS A 467 38.54 -4.51 8.51
N LEU A 468 38.77 -5.08 7.32
CA LEU A 468 40.05 -5.71 7.00
C LEU A 468 41.17 -4.68 6.86
N ALA A 469 40.96 -3.58 6.14
CA ALA A 469 42.01 -2.60 5.87
C ALA A 469 42.63 -2.00 7.15
N TYR A 470 41.82 -1.77 8.19
CA TYR A 470 42.29 -1.30 9.50
C TYR A 470 42.95 -2.39 10.37
N ARG A 471 42.84 -3.67 9.98
CA ARG A 471 43.37 -4.83 10.72
C ARG A 471 44.45 -5.57 9.94
N LEU A 472 45.02 -4.94 8.91
CA LEU A 472 46.14 -5.51 8.18
C LEU A 472 47.34 -5.69 9.12
N PRO A 473 48.02 -6.84 9.07
CA PRO A 473 49.22 -7.06 9.88
C PRO A 473 50.32 -6.05 9.54
N ALA A 474 51.07 -5.62 10.55
CA ALA A 474 52.22 -4.74 10.33
C ALA A 474 53.20 -5.37 9.33
N GLY A 475 53.62 -4.61 8.32
CA GLY A 475 54.54 -5.08 7.27
C GLY A 475 53.92 -5.96 6.17
N SER A 476 52.64 -6.35 6.27
CA SER A 476 51.97 -7.12 5.20
C SER A 476 51.74 -6.31 3.92
N VAL A 477 51.66 -5.00 4.05
CA VAL A 477 51.51 -4.00 2.98
C VAL A 477 52.49 -2.85 3.23
N THR A 478 52.88 -2.16 2.16
CA THR A 478 53.78 -0.98 2.23
C THR A 478 53.01 0.33 2.23
N SER A 479 51.73 0.30 1.81
CA SER A 479 50.90 1.48 1.58
C SER A 479 49.76 1.59 2.60
N ASN A 480 49.22 2.80 2.80
CA ASN A 480 48.07 3.02 3.69
C ASN A 480 46.74 2.61 3.02
N VAL A 481 46.47 1.31 3.00
CA VAL A 481 45.27 0.72 2.39
C VAL A 481 43.98 1.21 3.08
N ALA A 482 44.00 1.40 4.40
CA ALA A 482 42.83 1.88 5.16
C ALA A 482 42.39 3.27 4.71
N ALA A 483 43.34 4.21 4.55
CA ALA A 483 43.05 5.55 4.06
C ALA A 483 42.43 5.52 2.65
N PHE A 484 42.96 4.69 1.75
CA PHE A 484 42.41 4.54 0.39
C PHE A 484 40.96 4.04 0.41
N VAL A 485 40.68 2.97 1.16
CA VAL A 485 39.34 2.38 1.26
C VAL A 485 38.35 3.38 1.84
N VAL A 486 38.75 4.11 2.89
CA VAL A 486 37.87 5.10 3.52
C VAL A 486 37.58 6.28 2.61
N GLN A 487 38.56 6.75 1.82
CA GLN A 487 38.39 7.89 0.92
C GLN A 487 37.51 7.57 -0.29
N ASN A 488 37.45 6.30 -0.71
CA ASN A 488 36.71 5.84 -1.88
C ASN A 488 35.51 4.96 -1.46
N PRO A 489 34.33 5.53 -1.14
CA PRO A 489 33.21 4.80 -0.55
C PRO A 489 32.56 3.76 -1.47
N ASP A 490 32.74 3.89 -2.79
CA ASP A 490 32.25 2.92 -3.78
C ASP A 490 33.20 1.74 -3.99
N PHE A 491 34.38 1.76 -3.33
CA PHE A 491 35.35 0.68 -3.39
C PHE A 491 34.96 -0.48 -2.48
N SER A 492 35.06 -1.70 -3.01
CA SER A 492 34.92 -2.94 -2.25
C SER A 492 35.89 -4.00 -2.75
N PHE A 493 36.61 -4.66 -1.84
CA PHE A 493 37.45 -5.80 -2.19
C PHE A 493 36.65 -6.96 -2.83
N ASP A 494 35.35 -7.05 -2.56
CA ASP A 494 34.49 -8.12 -3.07
C ASP A 494 34.13 -7.93 -4.56
N ARG A 495 33.76 -6.69 -4.93
CA ARG A 495 33.08 -6.40 -6.20
C ARG A 495 33.88 -5.50 -7.14
N THR A 496 34.85 -4.76 -6.64
CA THR A 496 35.56 -3.76 -7.43
C THR A 496 36.68 -4.39 -8.24
N TYR A 497 36.64 -4.18 -9.55
CA TYR A 497 37.80 -4.45 -10.40
C TYR A 497 38.83 -3.33 -10.23
N ILE A 498 39.89 -3.61 -9.46
CA ILE A 498 40.86 -2.60 -9.01
C ILE A 498 41.50 -1.88 -10.20
N LYS A 499 41.87 -2.59 -11.27
CA LYS A 499 42.62 -2.00 -12.40
C LYS A 499 41.86 -0.84 -13.07
N SER A 500 40.54 -0.99 -13.28
CA SER A 500 39.72 0.07 -13.87
C SER A 500 39.38 1.16 -12.87
N PHE A 501 38.98 0.79 -11.64
CA PHE A 501 38.60 1.73 -10.59
C PHE A 501 39.75 2.68 -10.22
N PHE A 502 40.97 2.15 -10.16
CA PHE A 502 42.15 2.91 -9.72
C PHE A 502 42.47 4.13 -10.60
N GLN A 503 42.01 4.16 -11.85
CA GLN A 503 42.25 5.29 -12.76
C GLN A 503 41.49 6.56 -12.36
N GLY A 504 40.32 6.41 -11.72
CA GLY A 504 39.47 7.51 -11.25
C GLY A 504 39.42 7.66 -9.73
N ALA A 505 40.24 6.90 -9.00
CA ALA A 505 40.22 6.89 -7.55
C ALA A 505 40.74 8.20 -6.96
N THR A 506 40.14 8.60 -5.84
CA THR A 506 40.56 9.76 -5.05
C THR A 506 41.65 9.36 -4.06
N GLY A 507 42.51 10.32 -3.68
CA GLY A 507 43.52 10.07 -2.64
C GLY A 507 44.74 9.27 -3.09
N LEU A 508 44.99 9.19 -4.41
CA LEU A 508 46.16 8.49 -4.94
C LEU A 508 47.46 9.24 -4.56
N PRO A 509 48.54 8.51 -4.19
CA PRO A 509 49.85 9.11 -3.98
C PRO A 509 50.30 9.94 -5.19
N PRO A 510 51.10 11.01 -5.01
CA PRO A 510 51.54 11.84 -6.13
C PRO A 510 52.56 11.12 -7.03
N LEU A 511 53.42 10.27 -6.45
CA LEU A 511 54.48 9.56 -7.17
C LEU A 511 53.96 8.27 -7.82
N THR A 512 54.38 8.00 -9.06
CA THR A 512 53.97 6.80 -9.81
C THR A 512 54.38 5.50 -9.11
N ALA A 513 55.59 5.45 -8.53
CA ALA A 513 56.07 4.29 -7.80
C ALA A 513 55.17 3.95 -6.59
N ASP A 514 54.76 4.95 -5.83
CA ASP A 514 53.86 4.78 -4.68
C ASP A 514 52.44 4.38 -5.11
N ARG A 515 51.97 4.89 -6.26
CA ARG A 515 50.70 4.46 -6.86
C ARG A 515 50.75 2.98 -7.24
N ASP A 516 51.85 2.54 -7.85
CA ASP A 516 52.03 1.13 -8.19
C ASP A 516 52.13 0.25 -6.95
N ALA A 517 52.85 0.69 -5.92
CA ALA A 517 52.92 -0.01 -4.64
C ALA A 517 51.53 -0.17 -4.00
N LEU A 518 50.75 0.92 -3.92
CA LEU A 518 49.38 0.88 -3.40
C LEU A 518 48.48 -0.05 -4.22
N ARG A 519 48.57 0.01 -5.55
CA ARG A 519 47.79 -0.88 -6.43
C ARG A 519 48.13 -2.35 -6.18
N GLN A 520 49.41 -2.68 -6.00
CA GLN A 520 49.85 -4.05 -5.71
C GLN A 520 49.39 -4.51 -4.32
N ASP A 521 49.45 -3.64 -3.31
CA ASP A 521 48.93 -3.93 -1.98
C ASP A 521 47.41 -4.15 -2.00
N LEU A 522 46.66 -3.33 -2.72
CA LEU A 522 45.21 -3.52 -2.87
C LEU A 522 44.88 -4.86 -3.55
N LEU A 523 45.61 -5.25 -4.60
CA LEU A 523 45.43 -6.54 -5.26
C LEU A 523 45.79 -7.70 -4.33
N LYS A 524 46.87 -7.57 -3.55
CA LYS A 524 47.29 -8.55 -2.54
C LYS A 524 46.20 -8.78 -1.50
N VAL A 525 45.67 -7.69 -0.92
CA VAL A 525 44.59 -7.75 0.07
C VAL A 525 43.31 -8.29 -0.56
N GLN A 526 42.95 -7.88 -1.77
CA GLN A 526 41.77 -8.40 -2.49
C GLN A 526 41.82 -9.91 -2.69
N ARG A 527 42.98 -10.46 -3.10
CA ARG A 527 43.14 -11.92 -3.27
C ARG A 527 42.87 -12.68 -1.98
N VAL A 528 43.46 -12.23 -0.87
CA VAL A 528 43.26 -12.88 0.43
C VAL A 528 41.83 -12.69 0.94
N PHE A 529 41.24 -11.51 0.73
CA PHE A 529 39.86 -11.22 1.08
C PHE A 529 38.89 -12.17 0.37
N ASN A 530 39.12 -12.45 -0.92
CA ASN A 530 38.30 -13.34 -1.73
C ASN A 530 38.49 -14.84 -1.41
N LEU A 531 39.61 -15.20 -0.77
CA LEU A 531 39.85 -16.54 -0.24
C LEU A 531 39.19 -16.78 1.12
N SER A 532 38.92 -15.69 1.84
CA SER A 532 38.44 -15.76 3.22
C SER A 532 36.91 -15.94 3.26
N PRO A 533 36.39 -16.85 4.11
CA PRO A 533 34.96 -17.07 4.26
C PRO A 533 34.27 -15.81 4.78
N ARG A 534 32.94 -15.73 4.64
CA ARG A 534 32.18 -14.56 5.12
C ARG A 534 32.31 -14.39 6.64
N TYR A 535 32.07 -15.46 7.41
CA TYR A 535 32.26 -15.47 8.85
C TYR A 535 33.76 -15.60 9.17
N GLY A 536 34.28 -14.76 10.07
CA GLY A 536 35.72 -14.75 10.38
C GLY A 536 36.61 -14.23 9.24
N ARG A 537 36.04 -13.52 8.25
CA ARG A 537 36.76 -13.03 7.06
C ARG A 537 38.06 -12.32 7.40
N THR A 538 37.98 -11.38 8.34
CA THR A 538 39.11 -10.56 8.73
C THR A 538 40.18 -11.35 9.46
N ASP A 539 39.80 -12.23 10.40
CA ASP A 539 40.77 -13.06 11.13
C ASP A 539 41.47 -14.04 10.19
N THR A 540 40.73 -14.64 9.27
CA THR A 540 41.27 -15.50 8.21
C THR A 540 42.25 -14.75 7.32
N ALA A 541 41.84 -13.58 6.81
CA ALA A 541 42.69 -12.80 5.93
C ALA A 541 43.95 -12.31 6.65
N ARG A 542 43.83 -11.90 7.91
CA ARG A 542 44.95 -11.50 8.75
C ARG A 542 45.94 -12.65 8.94
N ALA A 543 45.46 -13.83 9.32
CA ALA A 543 46.30 -15.02 9.50
C ALA A 543 47.08 -15.39 8.23
N LEU A 544 46.42 -15.37 7.07
CA LEU A 544 47.06 -15.64 5.78
C LEU A 544 48.14 -14.60 5.46
N LEU A 545 47.84 -13.32 5.64
CA LEU A 545 48.79 -12.22 5.40
C LEU A 545 49.99 -12.25 6.36
N GLU A 546 49.79 -12.54 7.64
CA GLU A 546 50.86 -12.72 8.65
C GLU A 546 51.80 -13.86 8.26
N ALA A 547 51.24 -14.94 7.73
CA ALA A 547 51.99 -16.09 7.27
C ALA A 547 52.65 -15.91 5.88
N GLY A 548 52.53 -14.73 5.27
CA GLY A 548 53.04 -14.44 3.92
C GLY A 548 52.27 -15.13 2.78
N VAL A 549 51.08 -15.67 3.07
CA VAL A 549 50.23 -16.37 2.11
C VAL A 549 49.26 -15.36 1.49
N THR A 550 49.45 -15.07 0.20
CA THR A 550 48.77 -13.98 -0.51
C THR A 550 48.04 -14.41 -1.78
N THR A 551 48.14 -15.68 -2.17
CA THR A 551 47.51 -16.23 -3.38
C THR A 551 46.93 -17.63 -3.16
N ALA A 552 45.92 -17.97 -3.95
CA ALA A 552 45.31 -19.30 -3.96
C ALA A 552 46.31 -20.41 -4.31
N ALA A 553 47.22 -20.13 -5.26
CA ALA A 553 48.24 -21.07 -5.70
C ALA A 553 49.23 -21.44 -4.59
N GLN A 554 49.57 -20.52 -3.68
CA GLN A 554 50.42 -20.83 -2.52
C GLN A 554 49.74 -21.79 -1.54
N ILE A 555 48.41 -21.69 -1.37
CA ILE A 555 47.62 -22.60 -0.53
C ILE A 555 47.48 -23.96 -1.21
N GLN A 556 47.22 -24.00 -2.51
CA GLN A 556 47.15 -25.25 -3.26
C GLN A 556 48.50 -25.98 -3.24
N SER A 557 49.61 -25.27 -3.47
CA SER A 557 50.95 -25.87 -3.57
C SER A 557 51.47 -26.43 -2.24
N MET A 558 51.04 -25.90 -1.09
CA MET A 558 51.38 -26.50 0.20
C MET A 558 50.59 -27.78 0.50
N GLY A 559 49.40 -27.94 -0.08
CA GLY A 559 48.51 -29.08 0.16
C GLY A 559 47.75 -29.01 1.49
N LEU A 560 46.62 -29.75 1.56
CA LEU A 560 45.64 -29.64 2.66
C LEU A 560 46.24 -29.99 4.03
N ALA A 561 47.08 -31.03 4.11
CA ALA A 561 47.67 -31.47 5.37
C ALA A 561 48.62 -30.42 5.97
N ALA A 562 49.50 -29.83 5.14
CA ALA A 562 50.41 -28.79 5.58
C ALA A 562 49.68 -27.47 5.87
N PHE A 563 48.68 -27.12 5.07
CA PHE A 563 47.82 -25.96 5.33
C PHE A 563 47.11 -26.09 6.68
N ARG A 564 46.48 -27.23 6.94
CA ARG A 564 45.86 -27.52 8.24
C ARG A 564 46.88 -27.47 9.37
N GLY A 565 48.03 -28.11 9.23
CA GLY A 565 49.07 -28.09 10.26
C GLY A 565 49.61 -26.69 10.57
N LYS A 566 49.68 -25.80 9.56
CA LYS A 566 50.19 -24.43 9.72
C LYS A 566 49.16 -23.49 10.36
N PHE A 567 47.87 -23.67 10.07
CA PHE A 567 46.82 -22.74 10.48
C PHE A 567 45.85 -23.32 11.52
N SER A 568 45.99 -24.59 11.92
CA SER A 568 45.25 -25.19 13.03
C SER A 568 45.57 -24.45 14.32
N GLY A 569 44.53 -24.03 15.05
CA GLY A 569 44.66 -23.23 16.27
C GLY A 569 44.65 -21.71 16.04
N ILE A 570 44.79 -21.26 14.79
CA ILE A 570 44.55 -19.86 14.38
C ILE A 570 43.17 -19.73 13.75
N LEU A 571 42.82 -20.69 12.88
CA LEU A 571 41.52 -20.77 12.21
C LEU A 571 40.76 -22.00 12.70
N ASP A 572 39.44 -21.90 12.75
CA ASP A 572 38.57 -23.03 13.03
C ASP A 572 38.54 -24.02 11.84
N ALA A 573 38.03 -25.23 12.10
CA ALA A 573 38.04 -26.31 11.12
C ALA A 573 37.22 -25.98 9.85
N ASP A 574 36.11 -25.28 10.01
CA ASP A 574 35.21 -24.92 8.92
C ASP A 574 35.84 -23.85 8.02
N ALA A 575 36.45 -22.82 8.61
CA ALA A 575 37.21 -21.80 7.88
C ALA A 575 38.40 -22.42 7.15
N LEU A 576 39.14 -23.35 7.77
CA LEU A 576 40.25 -24.05 7.12
C LEU A 576 39.78 -24.84 5.89
N ALA A 577 38.68 -25.59 6.01
CA ALA A 577 38.12 -26.34 4.90
C ALA A 577 37.65 -25.40 3.78
N ALA A 578 36.88 -24.38 4.12
CA ALA A 578 36.33 -23.42 3.17
C ALA A 578 37.44 -22.64 2.42
N VAL A 579 38.48 -22.20 3.11
CA VAL A 579 39.61 -21.49 2.50
C VAL A 579 40.37 -22.40 1.54
N PHE A 580 40.68 -23.63 1.97
CA PHE A 580 41.44 -24.56 1.13
C PHE A 580 40.65 -24.95 -0.12
N GLU A 581 39.36 -25.29 0.03
CA GLU A 581 38.48 -25.60 -1.10
C GLU A 581 38.38 -24.42 -2.05
N LYS A 582 38.19 -23.20 -1.52
CA LYS A 582 38.13 -21.99 -2.34
C LYS A 582 39.45 -21.72 -3.07
N ALA A 583 40.57 -21.94 -2.40
CA ALA A 583 41.90 -21.79 -2.99
C ALA A 583 42.12 -22.80 -4.11
N ASP A 584 41.76 -24.07 -3.90
CA ASP A 584 41.87 -25.11 -4.92
C ASP A 584 41.00 -24.81 -6.15
N GLN A 585 39.75 -24.37 -5.94
CA GLN A 585 38.86 -23.92 -7.01
C GLN A 585 39.47 -22.76 -7.81
N ILE A 586 39.95 -21.72 -7.14
CA ILE A 586 40.53 -20.53 -7.79
C ILE A 586 41.83 -20.89 -8.51
N ALA A 587 42.71 -21.67 -7.89
CA ALA A 587 43.99 -22.04 -8.48
C ALA A 587 43.82 -22.99 -9.67
N THR A 588 42.90 -23.95 -9.58
CA THR A 588 42.53 -24.84 -10.69
C THR A 588 41.88 -24.07 -11.83
N ALA A 589 40.92 -23.18 -11.54
CA ALA A 589 40.30 -22.34 -12.56
C ALA A 589 41.33 -21.41 -13.25
N SER A 590 42.25 -20.83 -12.48
CA SER A 590 43.32 -19.99 -13.01
C SER A 590 44.28 -20.78 -13.89
N THR A 591 44.66 -22.00 -13.47
CA THR A 591 45.50 -22.91 -14.24
C THR A 591 44.79 -23.35 -15.52
N HIS A 592 43.51 -23.70 -15.46
CA HIS A 592 42.72 -24.08 -16.63
C HIS A 592 42.59 -22.90 -17.62
N ALA A 593 42.32 -21.69 -17.13
CA ALA A 593 42.29 -20.49 -17.94
C ALA A 593 43.67 -20.22 -18.59
N TRP A 594 44.75 -20.37 -17.83
CA TRP A 594 46.12 -20.29 -18.36
C TRP A 594 46.39 -21.36 -19.43
N LEU A 595 45.97 -22.60 -19.23
CA LEU A 595 46.13 -23.68 -20.22
C LEU A 595 45.36 -23.38 -21.50
N GLN A 596 44.15 -22.86 -21.41
CA GLN A 596 43.33 -22.47 -22.57
C GLN A 596 43.91 -21.27 -23.34
N MET A 597 44.56 -20.34 -22.65
CA MET A 597 45.07 -19.10 -23.26
C MET A 597 46.57 -19.16 -23.62
N SER A 598 47.34 -20.06 -23.01
CA SER A 598 48.78 -20.10 -23.22
C SER A 598 49.14 -20.79 -24.54
N ALA A 599 50.03 -20.15 -25.29
CA ALA A 599 50.48 -20.68 -26.57
C ALA A 599 51.30 -21.97 -26.42
N LYS A 600 51.91 -22.18 -25.25
CA LYS A 600 52.77 -23.34 -24.94
C LYS A 600 52.00 -24.60 -24.52
N ALA A 601 50.80 -24.46 -23.94
CA ALA A 601 49.94 -25.60 -23.59
C ALA A 601 49.04 -26.04 -24.75
N SER A 602 48.85 -25.16 -25.73
CA SER A 602 48.10 -25.43 -26.96
C SER A 602 49.02 -26.06 -28.01
N ALA A 603 49.13 -27.39 -28.05
CA ALA A 603 49.66 -28.13 -29.21
C ALA A 603 48.69 -27.98 -30.41
N PRO A 604 49.14 -28.13 -31.68
CA PRO A 604 48.54 -27.44 -32.83
C PRO A 604 47.05 -27.73 -32.96
N ILE A 605 46.25 -26.67 -32.92
CA ILE A 605 44.79 -26.71 -32.99
C ILE A 605 44.39 -27.22 -34.39
N THR A 606 44.04 -28.50 -34.51
CA THR A 606 43.18 -28.96 -35.61
C THR A 606 41.83 -28.25 -35.45
N LYS A 607 41.50 -27.46 -36.49
CA LYS A 607 40.36 -26.54 -36.63
C LYS A 607 39.08 -26.90 -35.85
N VAL A 608 38.35 -25.83 -35.50
CA VAL A 608 36.93 -25.75 -35.08
C VAL A 608 36.67 -25.62 -33.56
N ILE A 609 37.36 -24.69 -32.90
CA ILE A 609 36.84 -24.06 -31.67
C ILE A 609 36.98 -22.54 -31.83
N PRO A 610 35.92 -21.73 -31.59
CA PRO A 610 36.03 -20.27 -31.61
C PRO A 610 36.99 -19.81 -30.50
N THR A 611 37.98 -19.00 -30.88
CA THR A 611 38.98 -18.44 -29.97
C THR A 611 38.39 -17.32 -29.09
N PRO A 612 38.63 -17.30 -27.77
CA PRO A 612 38.25 -16.17 -26.94
C PRO A 612 39.21 -14.97 -27.16
N ALA A 613 38.61 -13.80 -27.38
CA ALA A 613 39.15 -12.44 -27.19
C ALA A 613 40.64 -12.20 -27.54
N CYS A 614 40.98 -12.20 -28.83
CA CYS A 614 42.22 -11.58 -29.29
C CYS A 614 42.16 -10.04 -29.12
N GLY A 615 43.17 -9.44 -28.49
CA GLY A 615 43.33 -7.98 -28.34
C GLY A 615 42.98 -7.39 -26.97
N ASP A 616 42.85 -8.19 -25.91
CA ASP A 616 42.80 -7.67 -24.54
C ASP A 616 44.24 -7.47 -24.00
N PRO A 617 44.71 -6.22 -23.80
CA PRO A 617 46.06 -5.94 -23.32
C PRO A 617 46.34 -6.51 -21.92
N THR A 618 45.29 -6.77 -21.14
CA THR A 618 45.38 -7.36 -19.81
C THR A 618 45.71 -8.85 -19.90
N LEU A 619 45.12 -9.56 -20.86
CA LEU A 619 45.40 -10.99 -21.09
C LEU A 619 46.81 -11.18 -21.68
N GLU A 620 47.24 -10.32 -22.60
CA GLU A 620 48.60 -10.34 -23.14
C GLU A 620 49.67 -10.05 -22.08
N GLN A 621 49.37 -9.16 -21.12
CA GLN A 621 50.24 -8.92 -19.96
C GLN A 621 50.25 -10.10 -18.97
N LEU A 622 49.11 -10.79 -18.78
CA LEU A 622 48.98 -11.90 -17.82
C LEU A 622 49.60 -13.20 -18.32
N PHE A 623 49.54 -13.47 -19.63
CA PHE A 623 49.95 -14.75 -20.22
C PHE A 623 51.22 -14.67 -21.08
N HIS A 624 51.80 -13.47 -21.22
CA HIS A 624 52.79 -13.13 -22.25
C HIS A 624 52.27 -13.43 -23.67
N ASN A 625 53.07 -13.12 -24.70
CA ASN A 625 52.68 -13.07 -26.12
C ASN A 625 51.61 -14.14 -26.50
N LEU A 626 50.38 -13.68 -26.73
CA LEU A 626 49.29 -14.50 -27.24
C LEU A 626 49.47 -14.67 -28.76
N ASP A 627 50.58 -15.32 -29.17
CA ASP A 627 51.01 -15.44 -30.57
C ASP A 627 49.97 -16.10 -31.51
N TYR A 628 48.92 -16.71 -30.94
CA TYR A 628 47.76 -17.22 -31.67
C TYR A 628 46.96 -16.15 -32.43
N CYS A 629 47.05 -14.88 -32.03
CA CYS A 629 46.34 -13.77 -32.69
C CYS A 629 47.05 -13.24 -33.95
N ALA A 630 48.30 -13.63 -34.20
CA ALA A 630 49.08 -13.20 -35.37
C ALA A 630 48.77 -14.02 -36.65
N CYS A 631 47.86 -15.00 -36.58
CA CYS A 631 47.54 -15.83 -37.73
C CYS A 631 46.72 -15.04 -38.77
N THR A 632 47.25 -14.85 -39.98
CA THR A 632 46.65 -14.09 -41.10
C THR A 632 45.24 -14.57 -41.50
N HIS A 633 44.89 -15.80 -41.11
CA HIS A 633 43.56 -16.39 -41.33
C HIS A 633 42.52 -15.97 -40.29
N CYS A 634 42.92 -15.59 -39.07
CA CYS A 634 42.00 -15.15 -38.01
C CYS A 634 41.50 -13.71 -38.24
N ASN A 635 42.23 -12.90 -39.02
CA ASN A 635 41.86 -11.52 -39.34
C ASN A 635 40.80 -11.40 -40.46
N ARG A 636 40.26 -12.52 -40.97
CA ARG A 636 39.29 -12.55 -42.07
C ARG A 636 37.83 -12.82 -41.65
N SER A 637 37.54 -13.13 -40.39
CA SER A 637 36.17 -13.44 -39.95
C SER A 637 35.36 -12.25 -39.41
N SER A 638 35.96 -11.07 -39.19
CA SER A 638 35.24 -9.85 -38.77
C SER A 638 34.78 -8.95 -39.93
N GLY A 639 34.98 -9.37 -41.18
CA GLY A 639 34.70 -8.57 -42.37
C GLY A 639 33.73 -9.20 -43.36
N ARG A 640 32.46 -9.40 -43.00
CA ARG A 640 31.38 -9.49 -43.99
C ARG A 640 30.18 -8.66 -43.56
N ARG A 641 30.23 -7.36 -43.91
CA ARG A 641 29.01 -6.62 -44.27
C ARG A 641 28.33 -7.40 -45.39
N ARG A 642 27.16 -7.98 -45.11
CA ARG A 642 26.22 -8.42 -46.13
C ARG A 642 25.31 -7.24 -46.46
N THR A 643 25.57 -6.61 -47.58
CA THR A 643 24.66 -5.73 -48.31
C THR A 643 23.72 -6.57 -49.21
N SER A 644 22.40 -6.36 -49.04
CA SER A 644 21.26 -6.47 -49.99
C SER A 644 20.94 -7.83 -50.68
N PRO A 645 19.77 -8.05 -51.35
CA PRO A 645 18.59 -7.18 -51.61
C PRO A 645 17.18 -7.83 -51.41
N THR A 646 16.17 -7.07 -50.95
CA THR A 646 14.82 -6.81 -51.53
C THR A 646 13.93 -6.15 -50.48
#